data_AF-A0A6P8WN66-F1
#
_entry.id   AF-A0A6P8WN66-F1
#
_cell.length_a   1.000
_cell.length_b   1.000
_cell.length_c   1.000
_cell.angle_alpha   90.00
_cell.angle_beta   90.00
_cell.angle_gamma   90.00
#
_symmetry.space_group_name_H-M   'P 1'
#
loop_
_entity.id
_entity.type
_entity.pdbx_description
1 polymer ?
#
loop_
_entity_poly.entity_id
_entity_poly.type
_entity_poly.pdbx_seq_one_letter_code
_entity_poly.pdbx_strand_id
1 'polypeptide(L)'
;MFLIPKCAFLLLAIGFLAITTAVLVKVFQPYDLIFKWKLVMDDNGEIFNLWAQPPVDLYIKIYLFNITNAEAFLAGREKMKVEQVGPYVYKELMTHENITFNDNNTMSTNPSHPLVWQEHLSEGRREDDEVVMLNIAMLAISHLTAEKNFFVRLSLQTLFTTTQSEPIVRMTAKEFMFGFPTPLATLGNTFLPNWISFEKVGLIDRMYDFSTDFETFHTGAANPSISGLYDTYRGEKTLPQWEGDHCSNIEYASDGTKFKSFIQPNDSVKFFRKSMCRPINLYRVGEERTFGSLKGYDYVFEENAFDNGAINEDNKCFCRQGDCQPVGLIDVTDCYYGFPISLSYPHFMNGDVGLVENVTGMEPDPAKHSTAFVIQPESGLPLSLSVKVQINMHFKDMRNYASVAPFSHLTAPMLWFEIMMPKLPDALDTRFSFYLNILPLVDPIGFWGPLILGVCLLVYAITRATLHMSSFTRQATISDGKYARANLLQNLTGSGVNIVAGNQVYSPCELKLLDDMPGSGKKHVIIRDNTGDEAYQERRQSAYALELEPALSDSGSSSSDEGNESDTVTLSRNSNTSSSCIEVEAGDDDDDVDDICIGCYDDNDLDVEQCTAAAGGGSKQQLGVSLASSGFASASPSANSSSSHVNAMSDREKGSNSSSWMPYAHPERFGGTDRQRAEQRPLEHV
;
A
#
# COMPACT_ATOMS: atom_id res chain seq x y z
N MET A 1 -46.06 30.60 -40.37
CA MET A 1 -45.77 31.42 -39.17
C MET A 1 -45.62 30.60 -37.87
N PHE A 2 -46.20 29.40 -37.73
CA PHE A 2 -46.35 28.72 -36.42
C PHE A 2 -45.22 27.79 -35.91
N LEU A 3 -44.15 27.49 -36.67
CA LEU A 3 -43.10 26.56 -36.20
C LEU A 3 -42.10 27.19 -35.21
N ILE A 4 -41.79 28.48 -35.37
CA ILE A 4 -40.68 29.16 -34.68
C ILE A 4 -40.78 29.14 -33.13
N PRO A 5 -41.94 29.40 -32.48
CA PRO A 5 -41.99 29.41 -31.01
C PRO A 5 -41.75 28.01 -30.40
N LYS A 6 -42.10 26.93 -31.11
CA LYS A 6 -41.83 25.55 -30.67
C LYS A 6 -40.32 25.29 -30.55
N CYS A 7 -39.53 25.81 -31.49
CA CYS A 7 -38.07 25.68 -31.43
C CYS A 7 -37.45 26.45 -30.25
N ALA A 8 -37.96 27.64 -29.91
CA ALA A 8 -37.47 28.41 -28.77
C ALA A 8 -37.80 27.71 -27.44
N PHE A 9 -39.03 27.21 -27.29
CA PHE A 9 -39.44 26.43 -26.11
C PHE A 9 -38.63 25.14 -25.95
N LEU A 10 -38.37 24.42 -27.05
CA LEU A 10 -37.54 23.21 -27.05
C LEU A 10 -36.09 23.48 -26.65
N LEU A 11 -35.49 24.59 -27.10
CA LEU A 11 -34.14 25.01 -26.68
C LEU A 11 -34.09 25.37 -25.18
N LEU A 12 -35.13 26.03 -24.65
CA LEU A 12 -35.23 26.30 -23.21
C LEU A 12 -35.38 25.01 -22.40
N ALA A 13 -36.18 24.05 -22.87
CA ALA A 13 -36.38 22.76 -22.22
C ALA A 13 -35.09 21.93 -22.17
N ILE A 14 -34.34 21.86 -23.28
CA ILE A 14 -33.03 21.19 -23.31
C ILE A 14 -32.01 21.93 -22.44
N GLY A 15 -32.00 23.27 -22.47
CA GLY A 15 -31.10 24.08 -21.64
C GLY A 15 -31.34 23.87 -20.14
N PHE A 16 -32.61 23.81 -19.71
CA PHE A 16 -32.98 23.48 -18.33
C PHE A 16 -32.61 22.04 -17.98
N LEU A 17 -32.91 21.07 -18.86
CA LEU A 17 -32.58 19.66 -18.63
C LEU A 17 -31.06 19.47 -18.44
N ALA A 18 -30.23 20.07 -19.30
CA ALA A 18 -28.77 19.99 -19.18
C ALA A 18 -28.25 20.58 -17.85
N ILE A 19 -28.84 21.69 -17.36
CA ILE A 19 -28.52 22.24 -16.03
C ILE A 19 -28.98 21.29 -14.92
N THR A 20 -30.16 20.67 -15.02
CA THR A 20 -30.57 19.66 -14.03
C THR A 20 -29.65 18.43 -14.04
N THR A 21 -29.15 18.00 -15.21
CA THR A 21 -28.15 16.93 -15.30
C THR A 21 -26.84 17.32 -14.61
N ALA A 22 -26.34 18.54 -14.82
CA ALA A 22 -25.15 19.03 -14.11
C ALA A 22 -25.35 19.04 -12.58
N VAL A 23 -26.50 19.51 -12.10
CA VAL A 23 -26.84 19.49 -10.66
C VAL A 23 -26.90 18.05 -10.13
N LEU A 24 -27.52 17.13 -10.87
CA LEU A 24 -27.58 15.71 -10.50
C LEU A 24 -26.18 15.08 -10.43
N VAL A 25 -25.31 15.31 -11.43
CA VAL A 25 -23.91 14.85 -11.38
C VAL A 25 -23.19 15.40 -10.15
N LYS A 26 -23.36 16.70 -9.83
CA LYS A 26 -22.69 17.30 -8.68
C LYS A 26 -23.26 16.88 -7.32
N VAL A 27 -24.51 16.41 -7.26
CA VAL A 27 -25.14 15.89 -6.04
C VAL A 27 -24.81 14.41 -5.81
N PHE A 28 -24.78 13.60 -6.87
CA PHE A 28 -24.54 12.16 -6.77
C PHE A 28 -23.07 11.77 -6.82
N GLN A 29 -22.20 12.57 -7.46
CA GLN A 29 -20.78 12.27 -7.67
C GLN A 29 -20.55 10.84 -8.20
N PRO A 30 -20.94 10.55 -9.45
CA PRO A 30 -20.93 9.19 -9.99
C PRO A 30 -19.54 8.54 -9.96
N TYR A 31 -18.44 9.29 -10.07
CA TYR A 31 -17.10 8.75 -9.82
C TYR A 31 -16.96 8.21 -8.38
N ASP A 32 -17.21 9.03 -7.37
CA ASP A 32 -17.09 8.66 -5.95
C ASP A 32 -17.89 7.40 -5.62
N LEU A 33 -19.12 7.30 -6.13
CA LEU A 33 -20.00 6.14 -5.91
C LEU A 33 -19.41 4.86 -6.54
N ILE A 34 -18.95 4.93 -7.79
CA ILE A 34 -18.38 3.78 -8.50
C ILE A 34 -17.05 3.36 -7.85
N PHE A 35 -16.22 4.32 -7.42
CA PHE A 35 -14.95 4.04 -6.75
C PHE A 35 -15.16 3.41 -5.38
N LYS A 36 -16.05 3.98 -4.55
CA LYS A 36 -16.41 3.43 -3.23
C LYS A 36 -17.05 2.04 -3.33
N TRP A 37 -17.86 1.79 -4.36
CA TRP A 37 -18.39 0.45 -4.64
C TRP A 37 -17.29 -0.53 -5.08
N LYS A 38 -16.37 -0.13 -5.98
CA LYS A 38 -15.23 -0.96 -6.40
C LYS A 38 -14.28 -1.34 -5.25
N LEU A 39 -14.18 -0.51 -4.22
CA LEU A 39 -13.37 -0.82 -3.03
C LEU A 39 -14.00 -1.90 -2.14
N VAL A 40 -15.29 -2.22 -2.27
CA VAL A 40 -15.92 -3.32 -1.51
C VAL A 40 -15.46 -4.65 -2.08
N MET A 41 -15.06 -5.56 -1.19
CA MET A 41 -14.76 -6.95 -1.50
C MET A 41 -16.06 -7.76 -1.45
N ASP A 42 -16.41 -8.32 -2.59
CA ASP A 42 -17.58 -9.17 -2.83
C ASP A 42 -17.11 -10.39 -3.64
N ASP A 43 -17.89 -11.47 -3.67
CA ASP A 43 -17.51 -12.68 -4.40
C ASP A 43 -17.38 -12.38 -5.91
N ASN A 44 -16.32 -12.92 -6.54
CA ASN A 44 -15.86 -12.57 -7.89
C ASN A 44 -15.47 -11.08 -8.09
N GLY A 45 -15.42 -10.29 -7.02
CA GLY A 45 -15.07 -8.87 -7.05
C GLY A 45 -13.64 -8.61 -7.51
N GLU A 46 -13.43 -7.50 -8.21
CA GLU A 46 -12.12 -7.17 -8.79
C GLU A 46 -11.02 -6.94 -7.72
N ILE A 47 -11.31 -6.09 -6.74
CA ILE A 47 -10.36 -5.79 -5.65
C ILE A 47 -10.23 -7.00 -4.71
N PHE A 48 -11.28 -7.80 -4.57
CA PHE A 48 -11.23 -9.08 -3.86
C PHE A 48 -10.24 -10.05 -4.53
N ASN A 49 -10.34 -10.28 -5.84
CA ASN A 49 -9.42 -11.16 -6.57
C ASN A 49 -7.96 -10.66 -6.52
N LEU A 50 -7.74 -9.34 -6.63
CA LEU A 50 -6.41 -8.73 -6.54
C LEU A 50 -5.82 -8.75 -5.11
N TRP A 51 -6.66 -8.84 -4.09
CA TRP A 51 -6.24 -9.05 -2.70
C TRP A 51 -5.99 -10.54 -2.40
N ALA A 52 -6.84 -11.43 -2.90
CA ALA A 52 -6.77 -12.87 -2.67
C ALA A 52 -5.52 -13.51 -3.30
N GLN A 53 -5.15 -13.07 -4.50
CA GLN A 53 -3.90 -13.46 -5.17
C GLN A 53 -3.27 -12.24 -5.86
N PRO A 54 -2.48 -11.42 -5.13
CA PRO A 54 -1.84 -10.23 -5.67
C PRO A 54 -0.84 -10.61 -6.79
N PRO A 55 -1.06 -10.18 -8.05
CA PRO A 55 -0.20 -10.57 -9.18
C PRO A 55 1.04 -9.64 -9.25
N VAL A 56 1.84 -9.63 -8.18
CA VAL A 56 2.99 -8.74 -7.98
C VAL A 56 4.27 -9.54 -7.69
N ASP A 57 5.42 -8.94 -7.99
CA ASP A 57 6.74 -9.51 -7.69
C ASP A 57 7.19 -9.08 -6.27
N LEU A 58 6.80 -9.87 -5.27
CA LEU A 58 7.32 -9.78 -3.91
C LEU A 58 8.60 -10.62 -3.78
N TYR A 59 9.65 -10.06 -3.19
CA TYR A 59 10.89 -10.76 -2.91
C TYR A 59 11.27 -10.63 -1.43
N ILE A 60 11.78 -11.70 -0.82
CA ILE A 60 12.55 -11.61 0.41
C ILE A 60 14.03 -11.78 0.08
N LYS A 61 14.85 -10.78 0.43
CA LYS A 61 16.32 -10.85 0.40
C LYS A 61 16.82 -11.07 1.81
N ILE A 62 17.73 -12.02 2.01
CA ILE A 62 18.22 -12.42 3.33
C ILE A 62 19.75 -12.25 3.37
N TYR A 63 20.24 -11.69 4.46
CA TYR A 63 21.65 -11.43 4.72
C TYR A 63 22.04 -12.05 6.06
N LEU A 64 22.98 -13.00 6.04
CA LEU A 64 23.45 -13.75 7.20
C LEU A 64 24.67 -13.08 7.83
N PHE A 65 24.80 -13.14 9.15
CA PHE A 65 25.98 -12.64 9.88
C PHE A 65 26.97 -13.79 10.17
N ASN A 66 27.83 -14.07 9.18
CA ASN A 66 28.83 -15.13 9.23
C ASN A 66 29.93 -14.83 10.25
N ILE A 67 30.20 -15.74 11.19
CA ILE A 67 31.12 -15.51 12.32
C ILE A 67 32.56 -15.85 11.93
N THR A 68 33.41 -14.83 11.86
CA THR A 68 34.78 -14.94 11.32
C THR A 68 35.85 -15.36 12.35
N ASN A 69 35.59 -15.20 13.65
CA ASN A 69 36.59 -15.43 14.71
C ASN A 69 36.12 -16.37 15.84
N ALA A 70 35.30 -17.38 15.51
CA ALA A 70 34.64 -18.29 16.47
C ALA A 70 35.57 -18.82 17.58
N GLU A 71 36.75 -19.36 17.24
CA GLU A 71 37.73 -19.87 18.23
C GLU A 71 38.30 -18.80 19.17
N ALA A 72 38.40 -17.54 18.71
CA ALA A 72 38.92 -16.43 19.51
C ALA A 72 37.85 -15.91 20.48
N PHE A 73 36.61 -15.78 19.98
CA PHE A 73 35.45 -15.42 20.79
C PHE A 73 35.12 -16.48 21.86
N LEU A 74 35.03 -17.77 21.50
CA LEU A 74 34.71 -18.84 22.44
C LEU A 74 35.79 -19.04 23.52
N ALA A 75 37.04 -18.69 23.21
CA ALA A 75 38.14 -18.67 24.18
C ALA A 75 38.19 -17.39 25.03
N GLY A 76 37.26 -16.44 24.86
CA GLY A 76 37.24 -15.16 25.58
C GLY A 76 38.41 -14.22 25.24
N ARG A 77 39.06 -14.40 24.09
CA ARG A 77 40.23 -13.61 23.65
C ARG A 77 39.82 -12.33 22.90
N GLU A 78 38.69 -12.37 22.19
CA GLU A 78 38.21 -11.29 21.32
C GLU A 78 36.69 -11.12 21.47
N LYS A 79 36.15 -9.96 21.08
CA LYS A 79 34.71 -9.80 20.84
C LYS A 79 34.30 -10.65 19.63
N MET A 80 33.02 -11.01 19.52
CA MET A 80 32.48 -11.66 18.32
C MET A 80 32.68 -10.73 17.11
N LYS A 81 33.25 -11.26 16.02
CA LYS A 81 33.37 -10.57 14.73
C LYS A 81 32.56 -11.28 13.66
N VAL A 82 31.58 -10.58 13.11
CA VAL A 82 30.74 -11.06 12.00
C VAL A 82 31.08 -10.35 10.69
N GLU A 83 30.68 -10.97 9.59
CA GLU A 83 30.74 -10.42 8.23
C GLU A 83 29.39 -10.70 7.54
N GLN A 84 28.86 -9.73 6.80
CA GLN A 84 27.56 -9.87 6.14
C GLN A 84 27.70 -10.70 4.86
N VAL A 85 26.92 -11.79 4.75
CA VAL A 85 26.89 -12.67 3.58
C VAL A 85 25.47 -12.74 3.02
N GLY A 86 25.32 -12.38 1.75
CA GLY A 86 24.06 -12.31 1.02
C GLY A 86 24.22 -11.45 -0.24
N PRO A 87 23.12 -11.04 -0.89
CA PRO A 87 21.75 -11.47 -0.60
C PRO A 87 21.46 -12.91 -1.03
N TYR A 88 20.70 -13.63 -0.21
CA TYR A 88 19.99 -14.85 -0.61
C TYR A 88 18.56 -14.45 -0.94
N VAL A 89 18.12 -14.58 -2.20
CA VAL A 89 16.84 -14.03 -2.67
C VAL A 89 15.84 -15.12 -3.00
N TYR A 90 14.63 -14.96 -2.46
CA TYR A 90 13.47 -15.79 -2.77
C TYR A 90 12.31 -14.89 -3.21
N LYS A 91 11.52 -15.34 -4.19
CA LYS A 91 10.23 -14.74 -4.53
C LYS A 91 9.17 -15.27 -3.57
N GLU A 92 8.40 -14.38 -2.94
CA GLU A 92 7.28 -14.71 -2.06
C GLU A 92 5.99 -14.77 -2.88
N LEU A 93 5.33 -15.94 -2.89
CA LEU A 93 4.04 -16.12 -3.58
C LEU A 93 2.90 -15.92 -2.59
N MET A 94 2.64 -14.66 -2.20
CA MET A 94 1.57 -14.33 -1.26
C MET A 94 0.17 -14.67 -1.83
N THR A 95 -0.62 -15.41 -1.05
CA THR A 95 -1.99 -15.81 -1.36
C THR A 95 -2.84 -15.95 -0.10
N HIS A 96 -4.14 -15.71 -0.25
CA HIS A 96 -5.16 -15.93 0.76
C HIS A 96 -6.02 -17.13 0.32
N GLU A 97 -5.86 -18.26 1.00
CA GLU A 97 -6.53 -19.53 0.68
C GLU A 97 -7.83 -19.73 1.48
N ASN A 98 -8.68 -20.67 1.03
CA ASN A 98 -9.90 -21.10 1.73
C ASN A 98 -10.85 -19.98 2.17
N ILE A 99 -10.99 -18.92 1.36
CA ILE A 99 -11.70 -17.70 1.78
C ILE A 99 -13.20 -17.95 1.97
N THR A 100 -13.74 -17.54 3.11
CA THR A 100 -15.18 -17.59 3.43
C THR A 100 -15.71 -16.21 3.82
N PHE A 101 -16.74 -15.72 3.12
CA PHE A 101 -17.45 -14.49 3.51
C PHE A 101 -18.40 -14.73 4.69
N ASN A 102 -18.44 -13.78 5.63
CA ASN A 102 -19.17 -13.87 6.89
C ASN A 102 -20.30 -12.84 6.97
N ASP A 103 -21.43 -13.19 7.60
CA ASP A 103 -22.62 -12.33 7.75
C ASP A 103 -22.36 -10.97 8.42
N ASN A 104 -21.25 -10.81 9.14
CA ASN A 104 -20.85 -9.59 9.84
C ASN A 104 -20.10 -8.56 8.95
N ASN A 105 -20.03 -8.75 7.63
CA ASN A 105 -19.22 -7.95 6.68
C ASN A 105 -17.70 -8.13 6.86
N THR A 106 -17.29 -9.35 7.22
CA THR A 106 -15.88 -9.77 7.18
C THR A 106 -15.73 -10.98 6.25
N MET A 107 -14.49 -11.37 5.98
CA MET A 107 -14.13 -12.61 5.31
C MET A 107 -12.95 -13.25 6.03
N SER A 108 -12.96 -14.56 6.19
CA SER A 108 -11.91 -15.33 6.87
C SER A 108 -11.12 -16.17 5.87
N THR A 109 -9.82 -16.39 6.09
CA THR A 109 -8.88 -17.03 5.16
C THR A 109 -7.73 -17.74 5.89
N ASN A 110 -7.02 -18.64 5.21
CA ASN A 110 -5.69 -19.11 5.61
C ASN A 110 -4.61 -18.41 4.76
N PRO A 111 -3.63 -17.69 5.36
CA PRO A 111 -2.52 -17.10 4.61
C PRO A 111 -1.55 -18.18 4.11
N SER A 112 -1.04 -18.01 2.89
CA SER A 112 -0.13 -18.94 2.22
C SER A 112 0.90 -18.16 1.41
N HIS A 113 2.19 -18.35 1.75
CA HIS A 113 3.31 -17.56 1.22
C HIS A 113 4.54 -18.44 0.90
N PRO A 114 4.45 -19.44 0.00
CA PRO A 114 5.61 -20.26 -0.35
C PRO A 114 6.73 -19.43 -1.00
N LEU A 115 7.98 -19.74 -0.63
CA LEU A 115 9.19 -19.07 -1.10
C LEU A 115 9.86 -19.84 -2.25
N VAL A 116 10.20 -19.13 -3.33
CA VAL A 116 10.82 -19.72 -4.54
C VAL A 116 12.19 -19.08 -4.79
N TRP A 117 13.27 -19.86 -4.70
CA TRP A 117 14.66 -19.41 -4.88
C TRP A 117 14.90 -18.64 -6.20
N GLN A 118 15.68 -17.55 -6.14
CA GLN A 118 16.02 -16.67 -7.26
C GLN A 118 17.55 -16.53 -7.41
N GLU A 119 18.20 -17.52 -8.04
CA GLU A 119 19.66 -17.52 -8.25
C GLU A 119 20.16 -16.24 -8.93
N HIS A 120 19.45 -15.77 -9.97
CA HIS A 120 19.82 -14.59 -10.75
C HIS A 120 19.73 -13.25 -9.99
N LEU A 121 19.04 -13.20 -8.84
CA LEU A 121 18.97 -12.03 -7.97
C LEU A 121 19.89 -12.14 -6.74
N SER A 122 20.50 -13.30 -6.53
CA SER A 122 21.29 -13.61 -5.32
C SER A 122 22.78 -13.29 -5.48
N GLU A 123 23.16 -12.43 -6.44
CA GLU A 123 24.53 -11.95 -6.67
C GLU A 123 25.61 -13.07 -6.76
N GLY A 124 25.22 -14.25 -7.28
CA GLY A 124 26.08 -15.43 -7.39
C GLY A 124 26.19 -16.29 -6.12
N ARG A 125 25.49 -15.93 -5.03
CA ARG A 125 25.29 -16.76 -3.83
C ARG A 125 24.44 -17.98 -4.13
N ARG A 126 24.59 -19.01 -3.30
CA ARG A 126 23.84 -20.26 -3.41
C ARG A 126 23.31 -20.74 -2.07
N GLU A 127 22.22 -21.49 -2.13
CA GLU A 127 21.61 -22.13 -0.96
C GLU A 127 22.59 -23.05 -0.20
N ASP A 128 23.57 -23.65 -0.89
CA ASP A 128 24.62 -24.51 -0.35
C ASP A 128 25.91 -23.78 0.06
N ASP A 129 25.94 -22.44 0.05
CA ASP A 129 27.07 -21.65 0.56
C ASP A 129 27.35 -21.97 2.04
N GLU A 130 28.59 -22.38 2.36
CA GLU A 130 29.00 -22.64 3.75
C GLU A 130 29.13 -21.34 4.57
N VAL A 131 28.45 -21.31 5.70
CA VAL A 131 28.50 -20.22 6.70
C VAL A 131 28.76 -20.75 8.10
N VAL A 132 29.41 -19.93 8.93
CA VAL A 132 29.72 -20.24 10.34
C VAL A 132 28.74 -19.46 11.21
N MET A 133 27.73 -20.16 11.74
CA MET A 133 26.54 -19.57 12.35
C MET A 133 26.31 -20.07 13.78
N LEU A 134 25.37 -19.44 14.49
CA LEU A 134 24.97 -19.82 15.84
C LEU A 134 24.23 -21.17 15.86
N ASN A 135 24.56 -22.02 16.83
CA ASN A 135 23.75 -23.20 17.14
C ASN A 135 22.51 -22.77 17.97
N ILE A 136 21.48 -22.30 17.26
CA ILE A 136 20.25 -21.73 17.84
C ILE A 136 19.66 -22.66 18.91
N ALA A 137 19.54 -23.97 18.63
CA ALA A 137 18.95 -24.93 19.54
C ALA A 137 19.77 -25.10 20.83
N MET A 138 21.10 -25.26 20.73
CA MET A 138 21.98 -25.38 21.90
C MET A 138 21.94 -24.10 22.76
N LEU A 139 22.05 -22.94 22.12
CA LEU A 139 22.07 -21.64 22.81
C LEU A 139 20.73 -21.31 23.48
N ALA A 140 19.61 -21.56 22.81
CA ALA A 140 18.28 -21.34 23.37
C ALA A 140 17.98 -22.29 24.54
N ILE A 141 18.31 -23.59 24.42
CA ILE A 141 18.16 -24.55 25.51
C ILE A 141 19.04 -24.15 26.71
N SER A 142 20.30 -23.73 26.47
CA SER A 142 21.18 -23.23 27.54
C SER A 142 20.63 -21.98 28.22
N HIS A 143 20.08 -21.02 27.48
CA HIS A 143 19.41 -19.83 28.05
C HIS A 143 18.23 -20.23 28.94
N LEU A 144 17.26 -20.97 28.38
CA LEU A 144 16.02 -21.37 29.06
C LEU A 144 16.24 -22.24 30.30
N THR A 145 17.43 -22.84 30.42
CA THR A 145 17.80 -23.71 31.53
C THR A 145 18.90 -23.15 32.45
N ALA A 146 19.43 -21.95 32.18
CA ALA A 146 20.53 -21.34 32.92
C ALA A 146 20.24 -21.16 34.43
N GLU A 147 19.00 -20.87 34.79
CA GLU A 147 18.53 -20.71 36.18
C GLU A 147 17.97 -22.00 36.80
N LYS A 148 17.87 -23.10 36.04
CA LYS A 148 17.34 -24.37 36.55
C LYS A 148 18.34 -25.04 37.49
N ASN A 149 17.84 -26.02 38.25
CA ASN A 149 18.64 -26.71 39.26
C ASN A 149 19.89 -27.39 38.66
N PHE A 150 20.89 -27.64 39.51
CA PHE A 150 22.18 -28.19 39.10
C PHE A 150 22.07 -29.51 38.31
N PHE A 151 21.10 -30.37 38.63
CA PHE A 151 20.93 -31.66 37.97
C PHE A 151 20.47 -31.51 36.51
N VAL A 152 19.50 -30.62 36.24
CA VAL A 152 19.06 -30.31 34.86
C VAL A 152 20.22 -29.76 34.02
N ARG A 153 21.00 -28.84 34.60
CA ARG A 153 22.17 -28.26 33.94
C ARG A 153 23.28 -29.28 33.69
N LEU A 154 23.56 -30.16 34.66
CA LEU A 154 24.52 -31.25 34.51
C LEU A 154 24.08 -32.26 33.44
N SER A 155 22.79 -32.62 33.36
CA SER A 155 22.30 -33.51 32.30
C SER A 155 22.44 -32.90 30.91
N LEU A 156 22.16 -31.60 30.74
CA LEU A 156 22.30 -30.90 29.46
C LEU A 156 23.77 -30.69 29.07
N GLN A 157 24.64 -30.33 30.02
CA GLN A 157 26.08 -30.23 29.77
C GLN A 157 26.70 -31.60 29.41
N THR A 158 26.25 -32.67 30.07
CA THR A 158 26.64 -34.05 29.72
C THR A 158 26.17 -34.38 28.30
N LEU A 159 24.91 -34.08 27.98
CA LEU A 159 24.34 -34.28 26.65
C LEU A 159 25.18 -33.59 25.57
N PHE A 160 25.35 -32.27 25.64
CA PHE A 160 26.12 -31.50 24.65
C PHE A 160 27.53 -32.06 24.45
N THR A 161 28.16 -32.54 25.53
CA THR A 161 29.49 -33.19 25.47
C THR A 161 29.42 -34.54 24.73
N THR A 162 28.40 -35.36 24.99
CA THR A 162 28.22 -36.66 24.31
C THR A 162 27.76 -36.55 22.86
N THR A 163 27.02 -35.49 22.50
CA THR A 163 26.57 -35.21 21.13
C THR A 163 27.54 -34.34 20.35
N GLN A 164 28.72 -34.03 20.91
CA GLN A 164 29.74 -33.15 20.33
C GLN A 164 29.16 -31.83 19.80
N SER A 165 28.20 -31.26 20.55
CA SER A 165 27.47 -30.08 20.12
C SER A 165 28.22 -28.81 20.51
N GLU A 166 28.64 -28.06 19.50
CA GLU A 166 29.32 -26.77 19.64
C GLU A 166 28.32 -25.60 19.52
N PRO A 167 28.55 -24.46 20.20
CA PRO A 167 27.62 -23.34 20.21
C PRO A 167 27.68 -22.46 18.94
N ILE A 168 28.75 -22.60 18.17
CA ILE A 168 28.95 -22.04 16.82
C ILE A 168 29.26 -23.24 15.93
N VAL A 169 28.64 -23.30 14.75
CA VAL A 169 28.71 -24.45 13.86
C VAL A 169 28.81 -24.01 12.40
N ARG A 170 29.49 -24.82 11.58
CA ARG A 170 29.49 -24.69 10.12
C ARG A 170 28.27 -25.41 9.56
N MET A 171 27.50 -24.74 8.71
CA MET A 171 26.36 -25.30 7.97
C MET A 171 26.15 -24.53 6.66
N THR A 172 25.27 -25.00 5.79
CA THR A 172 24.85 -24.22 4.60
C THR A 172 23.89 -23.09 4.97
N ALA A 173 23.83 -22.06 4.13
CA ALA A 173 22.85 -20.98 4.26
C ALA A 173 21.40 -21.50 4.34
N LYS A 174 21.05 -22.50 3.53
CA LYS A 174 19.71 -23.13 3.52
C LYS A 174 19.38 -23.83 4.83
N GLU A 175 20.32 -24.59 5.40
CA GLU A 175 20.13 -25.27 6.69
C GLU A 175 19.90 -24.28 7.84
N PHE A 176 20.56 -23.10 7.81
CA PHE A 176 20.31 -22.05 8.81
C PHE A 176 18.93 -21.39 8.65
N MET A 177 18.54 -21.09 7.42
CA MET A 177 17.28 -20.38 7.13
C MET A 177 16.05 -21.27 7.31
N PHE A 178 16.04 -22.44 6.69
CA PHE A 178 14.88 -23.36 6.63
C PHE A 178 14.95 -24.50 7.65
N GLY A 179 16.07 -24.60 8.36
CA GLY A 179 16.29 -25.58 9.41
C GLY A 179 16.75 -26.93 8.88
N PHE A 180 17.40 -27.67 9.77
CA PHE A 180 17.93 -29.00 9.52
C PHE A 180 17.64 -29.94 10.70
N PRO A 181 17.51 -31.26 10.47
CA PRO A 181 17.26 -32.23 11.53
C PRO A 181 18.49 -32.39 12.41
N THR A 182 18.50 -31.73 13.58
CA THR A 182 19.56 -31.93 14.58
C THR A 182 19.23 -33.07 15.53
N PRO A 183 20.22 -33.85 15.99
CA PRO A 183 20.02 -34.83 17.07
C PRO A 183 19.41 -34.21 18.34
N LEU A 184 19.71 -32.93 18.58
CA LEU A 184 19.20 -32.16 19.72
C LEU A 184 17.70 -31.84 19.59
N ALA A 185 17.19 -31.55 18.38
CA ALA A 185 15.76 -31.35 18.13
C ALA A 185 14.98 -32.67 18.30
N THR A 186 15.47 -33.77 17.72
CA THR A 186 14.88 -35.11 17.91
C THR A 186 14.82 -35.51 19.39
N LEU A 187 15.86 -35.18 20.16
CA LEU A 187 15.88 -35.42 21.61
C LEU A 187 14.94 -34.48 22.38
N GLY A 188 14.79 -33.23 21.94
CA GLY A 188 13.81 -32.28 22.47
C GLY A 188 12.39 -32.84 22.45
N ASN A 189 11.96 -33.34 21.29
CA ASN A 189 10.65 -34.02 21.13
C ASN A 189 10.52 -35.26 22.03
N THR A 190 11.63 -35.95 22.31
CA THR A 190 11.64 -37.19 23.10
C THR A 190 11.52 -36.94 24.61
N PHE A 191 12.12 -35.85 25.13
CA PHE A 191 12.20 -35.56 26.56
C PHE A 191 11.32 -34.40 27.03
N LEU A 192 10.89 -33.51 26.14
CA LEU A 192 10.06 -32.33 26.42
C LEU A 192 8.92 -32.13 25.39
N PRO A 193 8.14 -33.18 25.03
CA PRO A 193 7.18 -33.16 23.92
C PRO A 193 6.10 -32.07 24.01
N ASN A 194 5.77 -31.63 25.22
CA ASN A 194 4.74 -30.60 25.45
C ASN A 194 5.30 -29.17 25.52
N TRP A 195 6.62 -28.97 25.40
CA TRP A 195 7.26 -27.66 25.42
C TRP A 195 7.66 -27.23 24.01
N ILE A 196 8.30 -28.14 23.26
CA ILE A 196 8.92 -27.87 21.96
C ILE A 196 8.71 -29.08 21.04
N SER A 197 8.20 -28.82 19.83
CA SER A 197 7.93 -29.83 18.79
C SER A 197 8.71 -29.51 17.51
N PHE A 198 10.01 -29.84 17.47
CA PHE A 198 10.90 -29.56 16.33
C PHE A 198 11.45 -30.84 15.72
N GLU A 199 11.03 -31.13 14.49
CA GLU A 199 11.79 -32.00 13.58
C GLU A 199 12.94 -31.22 12.90
N LYS A 200 12.80 -29.89 12.82
CA LYS A 200 13.73 -28.90 12.25
C LYS A 200 13.66 -27.59 13.06
N VAL A 201 14.73 -26.80 13.03
CA VAL A 201 14.82 -25.46 13.63
C VAL A 201 15.33 -24.49 12.58
N GLY A 202 14.44 -23.69 12.00
CA GLY A 202 14.77 -22.69 10.97
C GLY A 202 14.05 -21.37 11.25
N LEU A 203 14.76 -20.24 11.15
CA LEU A 203 14.19 -18.92 11.45
C LEU A 203 13.18 -18.47 10.39
N ILE A 204 13.51 -18.68 9.11
CA ILE A 204 12.65 -18.35 7.98
C ILE A 204 11.51 -19.37 7.88
N ASP A 205 11.80 -20.65 8.15
CA ASP A 205 10.79 -21.70 8.26
C ASP A 205 9.67 -21.34 9.26
N ARG A 206 10.04 -20.89 10.47
CA ARG A 206 9.07 -20.42 11.47
C ARG A 206 8.33 -19.16 11.05
N MET A 207 9.00 -18.28 10.31
CA MET A 207 8.43 -17.01 9.85
C MET A 207 7.33 -17.22 8.81
N TYR A 208 7.39 -18.32 8.04
CA TYR A 208 6.47 -18.69 6.96
C TYR A 208 5.61 -19.95 7.28
N ASP A 209 5.66 -20.47 8.51
CA ASP A 209 4.84 -21.58 9.00
C ASP A 209 3.41 -21.12 9.34
N PHE A 210 2.51 -21.07 8.36
CA PHE A 210 1.10 -20.68 8.56
C PHE A 210 0.16 -21.85 8.93
N SER A 211 0.72 -23.02 9.26
CA SER A 211 -0.01 -24.30 9.41
C SER A 211 -1.16 -24.32 10.44
N THR A 212 -1.20 -23.35 11.34
CA THR A 212 -2.22 -23.22 12.39
C THR A 212 -2.79 -21.80 12.49
N ASP A 213 -2.70 -21.02 11.40
CA ASP A 213 -3.17 -19.65 11.33
C ASP A 213 -4.41 -19.51 10.45
N PHE A 214 -5.27 -18.57 10.85
CA PHE A 214 -6.40 -18.09 10.07
C PHE A 214 -6.61 -16.62 10.41
N GLU A 215 -7.04 -15.86 9.43
CA GLU A 215 -7.08 -14.40 9.47
C GLU A 215 -8.45 -13.93 9.00
N THR A 216 -8.97 -12.85 9.59
CA THR A 216 -10.27 -12.30 9.21
C THR A 216 -10.13 -10.82 8.90
N PHE A 217 -10.62 -10.40 7.74
CA PHE A 217 -10.49 -9.06 7.21
C PHE A 217 -11.87 -8.44 6.95
N HIS A 218 -11.99 -7.12 7.07
CA HIS A 218 -13.22 -6.41 6.71
C HIS A 218 -13.41 -6.36 5.19
N THR A 219 -14.61 -6.68 4.71
CA THR A 219 -14.93 -6.58 3.27
C THR A 219 -15.09 -5.14 2.78
N GLY A 220 -15.19 -4.19 3.70
CA GLY A 220 -15.49 -2.79 3.40
C GLY A 220 -16.95 -2.50 3.05
N ALA A 221 -17.86 -3.49 3.05
CA ALA A 221 -19.27 -3.27 2.71
C ALA A 221 -19.98 -2.26 3.63
N ALA A 222 -19.62 -2.24 4.93
CA ALA A 222 -20.10 -1.25 5.89
C ALA A 222 -19.34 0.10 5.81
N ASN A 223 -18.08 0.07 5.38
CA ASN A 223 -17.22 1.25 5.20
C ASN A 223 -16.06 0.94 4.24
N PRO A 224 -16.06 1.46 2.99
CA PRO A 224 -15.03 1.16 2.00
C PRO A 224 -13.59 1.60 2.36
N SER A 225 -13.40 2.46 3.37
CA SER A 225 -12.06 2.88 3.79
C SER A 225 -11.27 1.81 4.55
N ILE A 226 -11.94 0.80 5.11
CA ILE A 226 -11.32 -0.31 5.87
C ILE A 226 -11.33 -1.66 5.13
N SER A 227 -11.69 -1.66 3.85
CA SER A 227 -11.63 -2.85 2.99
C SER A 227 -10.23 -3.47 2.98
N GLY A 228 -10.14 -4.78 3.19
CA GLY A 228 -8.87 -5.52 3.21
C GLY A 228 -8.00 -5.31 4.45
N LEU A 229 -8.54 -4.72 5.53
CA LEU A 229 -7.83 -4.57 6.81
C LEU A 229 -8.29 -5.60 7.84
N TYR A 230 -7.38 -6.00 8.74
CA TYR A 230 -7.63 -7.01 9.78
C TYR A 230 -8.79 -6.61 10.71
N ASP A 231 -9.70 -7.57 10.93
CA ASP A 231 -10.69 -7.60 12.01
C ASP A 231 -10.20 -8.50 13.16
N THR A 232 -9.67 -9.70 12.86
CA THR A 232 -9.06 -10.63 13.84
C THR A 232 -7.93 -11.48 13.23
N TYR A 233 -7.04 -11.98 14.09
CA TYR A 233 -5.98 -12.96 13.78
C TYR A 233 -6.16 -14.14 14.74
N ARG A 234 -6.30 -15.35 14.20
CA ARG A 234 -6.58 -16.59 14.94
C ARG A 234 -7.82 -16.49 15.87
N GLY A 235 -8.78 -15.66 15.47
CA GLY A 235 -10.06 -15.43 16.14
C GLY A 235 -10.10 -14.25 17.12
N GLU A 236 -8.94 -13.64 17.46
CA GLU A 236 -8.86 -12.56 18.44
C GLU A 236 -8.48 -11.21 17.82
N LYS A 237 -8.89 -10.12 18.48
CA LYS A 237 -8.57 -8.72 18.11
C LYS A 237 -7.22 -8.24 18.66
N THR A 238 -6.66 -9.00 19.59
CA THR A 238 -5.43 -8.71 20.31
C THR A 238 -4.46 -9.90 20.24
N LEU A 239 -3.17 -9.61 20.09
CA LEU A 239 -2.12 -10.62 20.11
C LEU A 239 -1.87 -11.11 21.55
N PRO A 240 -1.97 -12.43 21.83
CA PRO A 240 -1.83 -12.97 23.19
C PRO A 240 -0.40 -12.89 23.76
N GLN A 241 0.58 -12.46 22.97
CA GLN A 241 1.96 -12.23 23.39
C GLN A 241 2.13 -10.91 24.18
N TRP A 242 1.19 -9.96 24.07
CA TRP A 242 1.36 -8.61 24.57
C TRP A 242 0.21 -8.18 25.51
N GLU A 243 0.54 -7.47 26.57
CA GLU A 243 -0.46 -6.93 27.51
C GLU A 243 -0.95 -5.55 27.05
N GLY A 244 -2.26 -5.30 27.16
CA GLY A 244 -2.85 -4.00 26.87
C GLY A 244 -3.06 -3.70 25.37
N ASP A 245 -4.02 -2.81 25.09
CA ASP A 245 -4.51 -2.53 23.74
C ASP A 245 -3.43 -1.93 22.82
N HIS A 246 -2.60 -1.02 23.33
CA HIS A 246 -1.50 -0.37 22.56
C HIS A 246 -0.54 -1.39 21.90
N CYS A 247 -0.05 -2.37 22.65
CA CYS A 247 0.91 -3.34 22.14
C CYS A 247 0.26 -4.51 21.37
N SER A 248 -0.99 -4.86 21.72
CA SER A 248 -1.64 -6.09 21.23
C SER A 248 -2.64 -5.89 20.08
N ASN A 249 -3.26 -4.72 19.94
CA ASN A 249 -4.41 -4.50 19.06
C ASN A 249 -4.02 -4.50 17.57
N ILE A 250 -4.56 -5.46 16.82
CA ILE A 250 -4.32 -5.60 15.37
C ILE A 250 -5.46 -5.04 14.50
N GLU A 251 -6.56 -4.55 15.09
CA GLU A 251 -7.69 -4.03 14.30
C GLU A 251 -7.23 -2.92 13.35
N TYR A 252 -7.75 -2.97 12.12
CA TYR A 252 -7.43 -2.05 11.03
C TYR A 252 -5.95 -2.04 10.61
N ALA A 253 -5.18 -3.09 10.96
CA ALA A 253 -3.87 -3.32 10.36
C ALA A 253 -3.99 -3.75 8.89
N SER A 254 -2.94 -3.49 8.13
CA SER A 254 -2.69 -4.06 6.81
C SER A 254 -1.67 -5.20 6.88
N ASP A 255 -1.91 -6.24 6.10
CA ASP A 255 -1.00 -7.33 5.72
C ASP A 255 0.12 -6.90 4.74
N GLY A 256 0.00 -5.70 4.17
CA GLY A 256 0.84 -5.15 3.12
C GLY A 256 0.28 -5.26 1.69
N THR A 257 -0.84 -5.95 1.46
CA THR A 257 -1.49 -6.01 0.13
C THR A 257 -2.43 -4.83 -0.08
N LYS A 258 -3.19 -4.45 0.96
CA LYS A 258 -4.08 -3.30 0.93
C LYS A 258 -4.03 -2.51 2.24
N PHE A 259 -3.85 -1.21 2.13
CA PHE A 259 -3.94 -0.26 3.24
C PHE A 259 -5.29 0.46 3.25
N LYS A 260 -5.51 1.24 4.33
CA LYS A 260 -6.67 2.13 4.51
C LYS A 260 -6.84 3.03 3.27
N SER A 261 -8.08 3.19 2.80
CA SER A 261 -8.41 4.11 1.68
C SER A 261 -8.75 5.51 2.21
N PHE A 262 -8.63 6.54 1.37
CA PHE A 262 -8.88 7.96 1.70
C PHE A 262 -7.99 8.53 2.85
N ILE A 263 -6.73 8.12 2.91
CA ILE A 263 -5.75 8.49 3.96
C ILE A 263 -5.52 10.00 3.99
N GLN A 264 -5.72 10.63 5.16
CA GLN A 264 -5.43 12.05 5.35
C GLN A 264 -3.95 12.30 5.71
N PRO A 265 -3.39 13.50 5.48
CA PRO A 265 -1.96 13.77 5.73
C PRO A 265 -1.49 13.54 7.19
N ASN A 266 -2.40 13.56 8.15
CA ASN A 266 -2.13 13.36 9.58
C ASN A 266 -2.64 11.98 10.10
N ASP A 267 -3.15 11.11 9.22
CA ASP A 267 -3.55 9.76 9.60
C ASP A 267 -2.31 8.86 9.76
N SER A 268 -2.26 8.09 10.85
CA SER A 268 -1.41 6.91 10.91
C SER A 268 -2.08 5.72 10.21
N VAL A 269 -1.25 4.76 9.76
CA VAL A 269 -1.70 3.53 9.11
C VAL A 269 -1.03 2.34 9.81
N LYS A 270 -1.80 1.36 10.30
CA LYS A 270 -1.25 0.21 11.03
C LYS A 270 -0.80 -0.89 10.05
N PHE A 271 0.37 -1.49 10.26
CA PHE A 271 0.89 -2.64 9.52
C PHE A 271 1.13 -3.82 10.46
N PHE A 272 0.76 -5.03 10.03
CA PHE A 272 1.01 -6.27 10.76
C PHE A 272 1.34 -7.40 9.79
N ARG A 273 2.36 -8.18 10.13
CA ARG A 273 2.60 -9.53 9.61
C ARG A 273 3.08 -10.40 10.76
N LYS A 274 2.79 -11.69 10.71
CA LYS A 274 3.31 -12.71 11.64
C LYS A 274 4.80 -12.56 11.94
N SER A 275 5.60 -12.31 10.90
CA SER A 275 7.05 -12.10 10.96
C SER A 275 7.50 -10.99 11.89
N MET A 276 6.68 -9.94 12.07
CA MET A 276 6.97 -8.79 12.92
C MET A 276 6.60 -9.01 14.40
N CYS A 277 5.82 -10.06 14.71
CA CYS A 277 5.30 -10.40 16.05
C CYS A 277 4.42 -9.32 16.74
N ARG A 278 4.34 -8.09 16.22
CA ARG A 278 3.49 -6.98 16.71
C ARG A 278 2.94 -6.13 15.55
N PRO A 279 1.82 -5.42 15.76
CA PRO A 279 1.42 -4.31 14.88
C PRO A 279 2.40 -3.13 15.04
N ILE A 280 2.71 -2.44 13.95
CA ILE A 280 3.56 -1.23 13.95
C ILE A 280 2.81 -0.11 13.20
N ASN A 281 2.82 1.11 13.74
CA ASN A 281 2.22 2.25 13.05
C ASN A 281 3.16 2.80 11.99
N LEU A 282 2.59 3.20 10.87
CA LEU A 282 3.24 3.89 9.77
C LEU A 282 2.83 5.37 9.76
N TYR A 283 3.81 6.25 9.59
CA TYR A 283 3.61 7.69 9.49
C TYR A 283 4.12 8.22 8.15
N ARG A 284 3.34 9.11 7.54
CA ARG A 284 3.67 9.77 6.27
C ARG A 284 4.86 10.71 6.45
N VAL A 285 5.81 10.65 5.53
CA VAL A 285 6.96 11.55 5.43
C VAL A 285 7.13 12.09 4.02
N GLY A 286 7.80 13.23 3.89
CA GLY A 286 8.10 13.85 2.59
C GLY A 286 6.90 14.45 1.85
N GLU A 287 7.12 14.73 0.57
CA GLU A 287 6.14 15.32 -0.36
C GLU A 287 5.53 14.27 -1.30
N GLU A 288 4.62 14.69 -2.18
CA GLU A 288 3.97 13.81 -3.14
C GLU A 288 4.93 13.39 -4.25
N ARG A 289 5.19 12.09 -4.39
CA ARG A 289 6.09 11.54 -5.43
C ARG A 289 5.32 10.69 -6.43
N THR A 290 5.81 10.65 -7.67
CA THR A 290 5.18 9.90 -8.77
C THR A 290 5.94 8.59 -8.98
N PHE A 291 5.21 7.48 -9.07
CA PHE A 291 5.73 6.13 -9.20
C PHE A 291 4.91 5.41 -10.28
N GLY A 292 5.55 5.00 -11.38
CA GLY A 292 4.81 4.61 -12.58
C GLY A 292 4.00 5.80 -13.13
N SER A 293 2.71 5.61 -13.35
CA SER A 293 1.77 6.71 -13.66
C SER A 293 0.88 7.12 -12.48
N LEU A 294 1.12 6.55 -11.30
CA LEU A 294 0.41 6.86 -10.06
C LEU A 294 1.21 7.81 -9.16
N LYS A 295 0.50 8.46 -8.23
CA LYS A 295 1.10 9.29 -7.17
C LYS A 295 0.94 8.64 -5.81
N GLY A 296 1.99 8.67 -5.01
CA GLY A 296 2.00 8.15 -3.65
C GLY A 296 2.80 9.03 -2.71
N TYR A 297 2.74 8.66 -1.43
CA TYR A 297 3.56 9.24 -0.38
C TYR A 297 4.40 8.15 0.27
N ASP A 298 5.55 8.54 0.79
CA ASP A 298 6.40 7.67 1.59
C ASP A 298 5.82 7.57 3.01
N TYR A 299 5.76 6.36 3.54
CA TYR A 299 5.41 6.06 4.92
C TYR A 299 6.54 5.23 5.54
N VAL A 300 6.91 5.56 6.77
CA VAL A 300 7.95 4.85 7.54
C VAL A 300 7.37 4.32 8.84
N PHE A 301 8.02 3.33 9.45
CA PHE A 301 7.69 2.90 10.81
C PHE A 301 7.79 4.09 11.79
N GLU A 302 6.97 4.06 12.84
CA GLU A 302 6.97 5.05 13.92
C GLU A 302 8.36 5.30 14.54
N GLU A 303 8.61 6.54 14.98
CA GLU A 303 9.85 6.87 15.67
C GLU A 303 9.99 5.99 16.92
N ASN A 304 11.15 5.34 17.04
CA ASN A 304 11.44 4.38 18.10
C ASN A 304 10.48 3.16 18.10
N ALA A 305 10.07 2.67 16.92
CA ALA A 305 9.28 1.44 16.77
C ALA A 305 9.83 0.21 17.51
N PHE A 306 11.14 0.11 17.70
CA PHE A 306 11.81 -0.96 18.47
C PHE A 306 12.25 -0.51 19.88
N ASP A 307 11.60 0.50 20.46
CA ASP A 307 11.82 0.92 21.85
C ASP A 307 11.29 -0.09 22.87
N ASN A 308 11.99 -0.20 23.99
CA ASN A 308 11.67 -1.05 25.14
C ASN A 308 10.83 -0.32 26.19
N GLY A 309 10.23 0.82 25.85
CA GLY A 309 9.51 1.67 26.80
C GLY A 309 10.38 2.65 27.60
N ALA A 310 11.65 2.85 27.22
CA ALA A 310 12.53 3.86 27.82
C ALA A 310 12.40 5.25 27.20
N ILE A 311 11.95 5.34 25.94
CA ILE A 311 11.71 6.60 25.23
C ILE A 311 10.21 6.92 25.19
N ASN A 312 9.38 5.94 24.85
CA ASN A 312 7.91 6.04 24.87
C ASN A 312 7.34 5.11 25.95
N GLU A 313 6.82 5.66 27.06
CA GLU A 313 6.35 4.84 28.18
C GLU A 313 5.23 3.85 27.81
N ASP A 314 4.45 4.11 26.75
CA ASP A 314 3.42 3.20 26.27
C ASP A 314 4.01 1.89 25.72
N ASN A 315 5.23 1.91 25.17
CA ASN A 315 5.91 0.73 24.63
C ASN A 315 6.40 -0.26 25.73
N LYS A 316 6.23 0.06 27.02
CA LYS A 316 6.62 -0.85 28.12
C LYS A 316 5.86 -2.18 28.11
N CYS A 317 4.70 -2.28 27.45
CA CYS A 317 4.02 -3.56 27.27
C CYS A 317 4.72 -4.54 26.30
N PHE A 318 5.79 -4.12 25.60
CA PHE A 318 6.70 -5.03 24.90
C PHE A 318 7.78 -5.63 25.82
N CYS A 319 7.87 -5.25 27.11
CA CYS A 319 8.79 -5.86 28.07
C CYS A 319 8.22 -7.11 28.73
N ARG A 320 8.87 -8.25 28.49
CA ARG A 320 8.45 -9.55 29.01
C ARG A 320 8.48 -9.58 30.55
N GLN A 321 7.32 -9.61 31.19
CA GLN A 321 7.16 -9.67 32.65
C GLN A 321 7.84 -8.49 33.39
N GLY A 322 7.96 -7.33 32.72
CA GLY A 322 8.66 -6.15 33.25
C GLY A 322 10.19 -6.19 33.12
N ASP A 323 10.75 -7.24 32.50
CA ASP A 323 12.17 -7.31 32.14
C ASP A 323 12.35 -6.78 30.71
N CYS A 324 12.96 -5.60 30.59
CA CYS A 324 13.12 -4.88 29.33
C CYS A 324 14.51 -5.17 28.72
N GLN A 325 14.54 -5.68 27.49
CA GLN A 325 15.76 -5.78 26.70
C GLN A 325 16.32 -4.37 26.36
N PRO A 326 17.59 -4.20 25.94
CA PRO A 326 18.13 -2.91 25.50
C PRO A 326 17.30 -2.18 24.43
N VAL A 327 17.38 -0.85 24.42
CA VAL A 327 16.68 0.01 23.44
C VAL A 327 17.03 -0.41 22.01
N GLY A 328 16.04 -0.47 21.12
CA GLY A 328 16.21 -0.95 19.75
C GLY A 328 15.98 -2.46 19.57
N LEU A 329 15.67 -3.19 20.65
CA LEU A 329 15.26 -4.60 20.62
C LEU A 329 13.81 -4.78 21.09
N ILE A 330 13.06 -5.66 20.41
CA ILE A 330 11.77 -6.19 20.88
C ILE A 330 11.93 -7.69 21.16
N ASP A 331 11.48 -8.13 22.35
CA ASP A 331 11.50 -9.54 22.78
C ASP A 331 10.37 -10.34 22.10
N VAL A 332 10.67 -11.10 21.06
CA VAL A 332 9.67 -11.86 20.29
C VAL A 332 9.65 -13.36 20.64
N THR A 333 10.08 -13.70 21.87
CA THR A 333 10.23 -15.08 22.37
C THR A 333 8.99 -15.96 22.11
N ASP A 334 7.79 -15.45 22.35
CA ASP A 334 6.55 -16.24 22.23
C ASP A 334 6.05 -16.42 20.78
N CYS A 335 6.57 -15.64 19.82
CA CYS A 335 6.36 -15.90 18.39
C CYS A 335 7.34 -16.95 17.87
N TYR A 336 8.62 -16.81 18.25
CA TYR A 336 9.72 -17.63 17.78
C TYR A 336 10.09 -18.71 18.80
N TYR A 337 9.33 -19.81 18.81
CA TYR A 337 9.67 -21.08 19.44
C TYR A 337 9.83 -21.08 20.99
N GLY A 338 9.56 -19.97 21.67
CA GLY A 338 9.96 -19.80 23.08
C GLY A 338 11.47 -19.63 23.24
N PHE A 339 12.20 -19.37 22.15
CA PHE A 339 13.64 -19.09 22.14
C PHE A 339 13.89 -17.60 22.41
N PRO A 340 15.06 -17.20 22.94
CA PRO A 340 15.35 -15.82 23.32
C PRO A 340 15.68 -14.95 22.10
N ILE A 341 14.68 -14.75 21.23
CA ILE A 341 14.79 -14.08 19.93
C ILE A 341 14.35 -12.62 20.05
N SER A 342 15.12 -11.72 19.42
CA SER A 342 14.85 -10.29 19.44
C SER A 342 14.86 -9.68 18.06
N LEU A 343 13.86 -8.87 17.74
CA LEU A 343 13.82 -8.09 16.49
C LEU A 343 14.43 -6.70 16.70
N SER A 344 15.12 -6.21 15.67
CA SER A 344 15.67 -4.85 15.58
C SER A 344 15.69 -4.35 14.14
N TYR A 345 16.07 -3.10 13.91
CA TYR A 345 16.56 -2.70 12.57
C TYR A 345 17.90 -3.41 12.24
N PRO A 346 18.27 -3.52 10.94
CA PRO A 346 19.56 -4.02 10.52
C PRO A 346 20.75 -3.24 11.11
N HIS A 347 21.81 -3.99 11.46
CA HIS A 347 23.03 -3.54 12.12
C HIS A 347 22.78 -2.74 13.42
N PHE A 348 21.68 -3.06 14.12
CA PHE A 348 21.20 -2.36 15.32
C PHE A 348 21.01 -0.84 15.15
N MET A 349 20.66 -0.39 13.95
CA MET A 349 20.33 1.02 13.69
C MET A 349 19.25 1.52 14.67
N ASN A 350 19.46 2.72 15.23
CA ASN A 350 18.62 3.36 16.25
C ASN A 350 18.49 2.57 17.58
N GLY A 351 19.34 1.57 17.83
CA GLY A 351 19.44 0.86 19.10
C GLY A 351 20.50 1.41 20.06
N ASP A 352 20.60 0.79 21.23
CA ASP A 352 21.62 1.11 22.24
C ASP A 352 23.05 0.91 21.70
N VAL A 353 23.96 1.81 22.07
CA VAL A 353 25.36 1.83 21.61
C VAL A 353 26.09 0.52 21.93
N GLY A 354 25.74 -0.13 23.05
CA GLY A 354 26.29 -1.42 23.45
C GLY A 354 25.91 -2.58 22.53
N LEU A 355 24.85 -2.48 21.71
CA LEU A 355 24.51 -3.48 20.70
C LEU A 355 25.50 -3.43 19.53
N VAL A 356 25.85 -2.22 19.08
CA VAL A 356 26.82 -1.97 18.01
C VAL A 356 28.25 -2.23 18.49
N GLU A 357 28.64 -1.72 19.66
CA GLU A 357 30.03 -1.83 20.14
C GLU A 357 30.43 -3.24 20.58
N ASN A 358 29.48 -4.13 20.93
CA ASN A 358 29.81 -5.47 21.43
C ASN A 358 30.00 -6.54 20.34
N VAL A 359 29.62 -6.26 19.09
CA VAL A 359 29.82 -7.15 17.94
C VAL A 359 30.55 -6.40 16.83
N THR A 360 31.77 -6.81 16.52
CA THR A 360 32.57 -6.21 15.44
C THR A 360 31.98 -6.58 14.09
N GLY A 361 31.72 -5.60 13.23
CA GLY A 361 31.08 -5.79 11.92
C GLY A 361 29.65 -5.24 11.81
N MET A 362 29.16 -4.52 12.83
CA MET A 362 27.92 -3.74 12.76
C MET A 362 28.19 -2.36 12.12
N GLU A 363 27.53 -2.06 11.01
CA GLU A 363 27.67 -0.80 10.24
C GLU A 363 26.28 -0.18 9.96
N PRO A 364 25.62 0.43 10.97
CA PRO A 364 24.27 1.00 10.81
C PRO A 364 24.24 2.21 9.85
N ASP A 365 23.53 2.07 8.73
CA ASP A 365 23.36 3.09 7.69
C ASP A 365 21.86 3.34 7.42
N PRO A 366 21.32 4.53 7.74
CA PRO A 366 19.92 4.87 7.49
C PRO A 366 19.47 4.77 6.02
N ALA A 367 20.36 4.98 5.04
CA ALA A 367 20.00 4.85 3.63
C ALA A 367 19.80 3.38 3.21
N LYS A 368 20.53 2.46 3.84
CA LYS A 368 20.43 1.01 3.57
C LYS A 368 19.41 0.30 4.46
N HIS A 369 19.28 0.70 5.73
CA HIS A 369 18.63 -0.11 6.76
C HIS A 369 17.26 0.42 7.22
N SER A 370 16.81 1.57 6.72
CA SER A 370 15.44 2.05 6.94
C SER A 370 14.39 1.23 6.19
N THR A 371 13.20 1.12 6.78
CA THR A 371 11.98 0.61 6.14
C THR A 371 11.21 1.75 5.47
N ALA A 372 10.65 1.52 4.29
CA ALA A 372 9.76 2.44 3.60
C ALA A 372 8.61 1.72 2.88
N PHE A 373 7.43 2.33 2.91
CA PHE A 373 6.22 1.92 2.19
C PHE A 373 5.77 3.09 1.32
N VAL A 374 5.58 2.89 0.02
CA VAL A 374 4.99 3.90 -0.87
C VAL A 374 3.51 3.57 -1.07
N ILE A 375 2.62 4.43 -0.59
CA ILE A 375 1.17 4.17 -0.58
C ILE A 375 0.42 5.26 -1.35
N GLN A 376 -0.48 4.83 -2.24
CA GLN A 376 -1.46 5.67 -2.93
C GLN A 376 -2.61 6.00 -1.93
N PRO A 377 -2.82 7.26 -1.53
CA PRO A 377 -3.65 7.57 -0.35
C PRO A 377 -5.15 7.41 -0.57
N GLU A 378 -5.65 7.57 -1.80
CA GLU A 378 -7.08 7.52 -2.11
C GLU A 378 -7.59 6.07 -2.10
N SER A 379 -6.80 5.15 -2.66
CA SER A 379 -7.11 3.71 -2.78
C SER A 379 -6.51 2.82 -1.68
N GLY A 380 -5.49 3.31 -0.95
CA GLY A 380 -4.69 2.48 -0.05
C GLY A 380 -3.82 1.44 -0.76
N LEU A 381 -3.51 1.64 -2.05
CA LEU A 381 -2.72 0.69 -2.85
C LEU A 381 -1.20 0.89 -2.59
N PRO A 382 -0.43 -0.17 -2.29
CA PRO A 382 1.03 -0.09 -2.31
C PRO A 382 1.57 0.06 -3.74
N LEU A 383 2.48 1.00 -3.94
CA LEU A 383 3.17 1.25 -5.22
C LEU A 383 4.59 0.68 -5.25
N SER A 384 5.25 0.63 -4.09
CA SER A 384 6.58 0.06 -3.85
C SER A 384 6.76 -0.14 -2.35
N LEU A 385 7.40 -1.23 -1.91
CA LEU A 385 7.60 -1.58 -0.49
C LEU A 385 9.03 -2.06 -0.26
N SER A 386 9.61 -1.71 0.90
CA SER A 386 10.92 -2.20 1.35
C SER A 386 10.93 -2.24 2.89
N VAL A 387 10.65 -3.41 3.46
CA VAL A 387 10.50 -3.64 4.90
C VAL A 387 11.71 -4.41 5.42
N LYS A 388 12.53 -3.79 6.28
CA LYS A 388 13.82 -4.32 6.72
C LYS A 388 13.85 -4.59 8.22
N VAL A 389 14.15 -5.83 8.62
CA VAL A 389 14.21 -6.26 10.02
C VAL A 389 15.35 -7.26 10.23
N GLN A 390 16.00 -7.19 11.39
CA GLN A 390 17.05 -8.08 11.85
C GLN A 390 16.55 -9.01 12.97
N ILE A 391 16.95 -10.27 12.90
CA ILE A 391 16.69 -11.30 13.90
C ILE A 391 17.98 -11.57 14.68
N ASN A 392 17.87 -11.53 16.01
CA ASN A 392 18.97 -11.65 16.95
C ASN A 392 18.65 -12.70 18.03
N MET A 393 19.65 -13.20 18.76
CA MET A 393 19.45 -13.87 20.04
C MET A 393 19.94 -12.97 21.18
N HIS A 394 19.08 -12.65 22.15
CA HIS A 394 19.46 -11.83 23.31
C HIS A 394 19.61 -12.71 24.57
N PHE A 395 20.84 -12.86 25.06
CA PHE A 395 21.15 -13.78 26.16
C PHE A 395 21.19 -13.09 27.53
N LYS A 396 20.61 -13.75 28.54
CA LYS A 396 20.77 -13.37 29.96
C LYS A 396 22.06 -13.98 30.52
N ASP A 397 22.14 -14.20 31.84
CA ASP A 397 23.31 -14.85 32.45
C ASP A 397 23.39 -16.33 32.05
N MET A 398 24.40 -16.70 31.27
CA MET A 398 24.68 -18.08 30.86
C MET A 398 26.01 -18.62 31.41
N ARG A 399 26.66 -17.92 32.35
CA ARG A 399 27.93 -18.36 32.99
C ARG A 399 27.80 -19.71 33.70
N ASN A 400 26.57 -20.11 34.01
CA ASN A 400 26.20 -21.43 34.54
C ASN A 400 26.46 -22.62 33.58
N TYR A 401 26.82 -22.36 32.31
CA TYR A 401 27.20 -23.35 31.31
C TYR A 401 28.55 -22.98 30.65
N ALA A 402 29.60 -23.75 30.95
CA ALA A 402 30.97 -23.41 30.53
C ALA A 402 31.14 -23.29 28.99
N SER A 403 30.39 -24.05 28.20
CA SER A 403 30.45 -24.03 26.73
C SER A 403 29.76 -22.83 26.08
N VAL A 404 28.86 -22.13 26.78
CA VAL A 404 28.15 -20.93 26.25
C VAL A 404 28.39 -19.67 27.08
N ALA A 405 29.21 -19.74 28.12
CA ALA A 405 29.55 -18.59 28.96
C ALA A 405 30.03 -17.33 28.20
N PRO A 406 30.76 -17.41 27.06
CA PRO A 406 31.11 -16.23 26.25
C PRO A 406 29.92 -15.44 25.67
N PHE A 407 28.74 -16.07 25.55
CA PHE A 407 27.50 -15.43 25.09
C PHE A 407 26.70 -14.76 26.23
N SER A 408 27.14 -14.86 27.48
CA SER A 408 26.40 -14.32 28.62
C SER A 408 26.24 -12.80 28.52
N HIS A 409 25.01 -12.29 28.60
CA HIS A 409 24.67 -10.88 28.38
C HIS A 409 24.97 -10.32 26.97
N LEU A 410 25.17 -11.18 25.97
CA LEU A 410 25.38 -10.76 24.57
C LEU A 410 24.05 -10.74 23.80
N THR A 411 23.85 -9.73 22.96
CA THR A 411 22.92 -9.79 21.83
C THR A 411 23.71 -10.24 20.60
N ALA A 412 23.49 -11.46 20.14
CA ALA A 412 24.19 -12.01 18.98
C ALA A 412 23.30 -11.88 17.72
N PRO A 413 23.71 -11.10 16.70
CA PRO A 413 22.96 -10.99 15.46
C PRO A 413 23.07 -12.28 14.64
N MET A 414 22.00 -12.66 13.94
CA MET A 414 21.94 -13.90 13.15
C MET A 414 21.75 -13.63 11.66
N LEU A 415 20.68 -12.92 11.32
CA LEU A 415 20.39 -12.49 9.96
C LEU A 415 19.57 -11.20 9.97
N TRP A 416 19.55 -10.48 8.86
CA TRP A 416 18.51 -9.52 8.56
C TRP A 416 17.91 -9.80 7.20
N PHE A 417 16.69 -9.33 6.98
CA PHE A 417 15.97 -9.53 5.73
C PHE A 417 15.26 -8.27 5.27
N GLU A 418 15.09 -8.14 3.96
CA GLU A 418 14.27 -7.15 3.29
C GLU A 418 13.11 -7.86 2.58
N ILE A 419 11.86 -7.57 2.96
CA ILE A 419 10.69 -7.88 2.13
C ILE A 419 10.47 -6.69 1.19
N MET A 420 10.59 -6.93 -0.11
CA MET A 420 10.61 -5.91 -1.17
C MET A 420 9.52 -6.15 -2.21
N MET A 421 8.79 -5.09 -2.55
CA MET A 421 8.02 -4.96 -3.79
C MET A 421 8.63 -3.81 -4.57
N PRO A 422 9.47 -4.03 -5.61
CA PRO A 422 10.25 -2.96 -6.22
C PRO A 422 9.38 -1.91 -6.92
N LYS A 423 8.37 -2.34 -7.67
CA LYS A 423 7.34 -1.50 -8.28
C LYS A 423 6.01 -2.23 -8.38
N LEU A 424 4.93 -1.49 -8.56
CA LEU A 424 3.66 -2.00 -9.07
C LEU A 424 3.85 -2.49 -10.53
N PRO A 425 3.39 -3.70 -10.90
CA PRO A 425 3.45 -4.19 -12.28
C PRO A 425 2.70 -3.28 -13.25
N ASP A 426 3.22 -3.13 -14.47
CA ASP A 426 2.78 -2.10 -15.42
C ASP A 426 1.30 -2.27 -15.85
N ALA A 427 0.79 -3.50 -15.84
CA ALA A 427 -0.61 -3.82 -16.08
C ALA A 427 -1.55 -3.38 -14.93
N LEU A 428 -1.06 -3.40 -13.68
CA LEU A 428 -1.79 -2.85 -12.53
C LEU A 428 -1.66 -1.32 -12.48
N ASP A 429 -0.46 -0.76 -12.72
CA ASP A 429 -0.26 0.69 -12.79
C ASP A 429 -1.21 1.34 -13.81
N THR A 430 -1.22 0.85 -15.06
CA THR A 430 -2.12 1.33 -16.11
C THR A 430 -3.60 1.26 -15.71
N ARG A 431 -3.99 0.16 -15.04
CA ARG A 431 -5.38 -0.11 -14.63
C ARG A 431 -5.83 0.81 -13.50
N PHE A 432 -5.02 0.94 -12.44
CA PHE A 432 -5.31 1.84 -11.33
C PHE A 432 -5.16 3.32 -11.73
N SER A 433 -4.28 3.65 -12.67
CA SER A 433 -4.14 4.99 -13.26
C SER A 433 -5.40 5.39 -14.05
N PHE A 434 -6.02 4.46 -14.78
CA PHE A 434 -7.34 4.70 -15.35
C PHE A 434 -8.39 5.01 -14.26
N TYR A 435 -8.37 4.28 -13.13
CA TYR A 435 -9.31 4.53 -12.02
C TYR A 435 -9.03 5.82 -11.23
N LEU A 436 -7.77 6.22 -11.06
CA LEU A 436 -7.35 7.26 -10.11
C LEU A 436 -6.94 8.58 -10.78
N ASN A 437 -6.60 8.57 -12.08
CA ASN A 437 -6.25 9.76 -12.86
C ASN A 437 -7.30 10.10 -13.93
N ILE A 438 -7.94 9.09 -14.56
CA ILE A 438 -8.83 9.29 -15.72
C ILE A 438 -10.30 9.29 -15.32
N LEU A 439 -10.79 8.29 -14.58
CA LEU A 439 -12.20 8.26 -14.12
C LEU A 439 -12.63 9.46 -13.26
N PRO A 440 -11.79 10.10 -12.41
CA PRO A 440 -12.20 11.29 -11.66
C PRO A 440 -12.53 12.49 -12.55
N LEU A 441 -12.15 12.47 -13.85
CA LEU A 441 -12.50 13.51 -14.81
C LEU A 441 -13.97 13.43 -15.27
N VAL A 442 -14.66 12.30 -15.03
CA VAL A 442 -16.09 12.12 -15.35
C VAL A 442 -16.96 13.13 -14.62
N ASP A 443 -16.70 13.37 -13.33
CA ASP A 443 -17.45 14.32 -12.50
C ASP A 443 -17.33 15.79 -12.97
N PRO A 444 -16.12 16.39 -13.13
CA PRO A 444 -15.99 17.76 -13.62
C PRO A 444 -16.42 17.91 -15.08
N ILE A 445 -16.20 16.93 -15.96
CA ILE A 445 -16.67 17.00 -17.35
C ILE A 445 -18.21 16.88 -17.40
N GLY A 446 -18.79 15.95 -16.64
CA GLY A 446 -20.24 15.73 -16.50
C GLY A 446 -20.97 16.87 -15.78
N PHE A 447 -20.27 17.67 -14.97
CA PHE A 447 -20.77 18.91 -14.41
C PHE A 447 -20.65 20.07 -15.40
N TRP A 448 -19.43 20.43 -15.81
CA TRP A 448 -19.17 21.65 -16.58
C TRP A 448 -19.71 21.58 -18.01
N GLY A 449 -19.65 20.41 -18.68
CA GLY A 449 -20.14 20.24 -20.04
C GLY A 449 -21.64 20.57 -20.17
N PRO A 450 -22.53 19.85 -19.47
CA PRO A 450 -23.96 20.14 -19.46
C PRO A 450 -24.32 21.50 -18.87
N LEU A 451 -23.56 22.02 -17.88
CA LEU A 451 -23.78 23.36 -17.33
C LEU A 451 -23.51 24.45 -18.37
N ILE A 452 -22.34 24.43 -19.03
CA ILE A 452 -21.96 25.41 -20.05
C ILE A 452 -22.91 25.30 -21.25
N LEU A 453 -23.19 24.08 -21.73
CA LEU A 453 -24.15 23.85 -22.81
C LEU A 453 -25.54 24.40 -22.45
N GLY A 454 -26.03 24.11 -21.25
CA GLY A 454 -27.34 24.58 -20.77
C GLY A 454 -27.43 26.10 -20.69
N VAL A 455 -26.42 26.76 -20.09
CA VAL A 455 -26.35 28.22 -20.02
C VAL A 455 -26.28 28.84 -21.43
N CYS A 456 -25.45 28.29 -22.33
CA CYS A 456 -25.37 28.77 -23.71
C CYS A 456 -26.69 28.63 -24.47
N LEU A 457 -27.41 27.51 -24.30
CA LEU A 457 -28.73 27.27 -24.90
C LEU A 457 -29.80 28.23 -24.34
N LEU A 458 -29.80 28.48 -23.03
CA LEU A 458 -30.71 29.45 -22.40
C LEU A 458 -30.43 30.87 -22.91
N VAL A 459 -29.17 31.31 -22.90
CA VAL A 459 -28.77 32.64 -23.42
C VAL A 459 -29.15 32.78 -24.89
N TYR A 460 -28.83 31.80 -25.74
CA TYR A 460 -29.18 31.82 -27.16
C TYR A 460 -30.70 31.87 -27.39
N ALA A 461 -31.49 31.11 -26.62
CA ALA A 461 -32.95 31.15 -26.70
C ALA A 461 -33.51 32.51 -26.27
N ILE A 462 -32.98 33.12 -25.21
CA ILE A 462 -33.38 34.45 -24.71
C ILE A 462 -33.00 35.54 -25.71
N THR A 463 -31.77 35.54 -26.24
CA THR A 463 -31.33 36.48 -27.28
C THR A 463 -32.17 36.35 -28.54
N ARG A 464 -32.47 35.12 -28.99
CA ARG A 464 -33.36 34.89 -30.14
C ARG A 464 -34.79 35.37 -29.88
N ALA A 465 -35.34 35.15 -28.69
CA ALA A 465 -36.67 35.60 -28.31
C ALA A 465 -36.78 37.14 -28.23
N THR A 466 -35.79 37.80 -27.63
CA THR A 466 -35.75 39.27 -27.50
C THR A 466 -35.51 39.99 -28.84
N LEU A 467 -34.62 39.47 -29.70
CA LEU A 467 -34.49 39.93 -31.08
C LEU A 467 -35.79 39.74 -31.89
N HIS A 468 -36.45 38.60 -31.73
CA HIS A 468 -37.74 38.35 -32.38
C HIS A 468 -38.83 39.32 -31.88
N MET A 469 -38.94 39.53 -30.56
CA MET A 469 -39.93 40.44 -29.97
C MET A 469 -39.69 41.90 -30.40
N SER A 470 -38.44 42.38 -30.38
CA SER A 470 -38.11 43.73 -30.88
C SER A 470 -38.41 43.91 -32.37
N SER A 471 -38.24 42.87 -33.21
CA SER A 471 -38.64 42.94 -34.62
C SER A 471 -40.17 43.00 -34.81
N PHE A 472 -40.95 42.32 -33.96
CA PHE A 472 -42.41 42.45 -33.90
C PHE A 472 -42.85 43.84 -33.42
N THR A 473 -42.26 44.38 -32.36
CA THR A 473 -42.54 45.76 -31.90
C THR A 473 -42.21 46.80 -32.97
N ARG A 474 -41.14 46.57 -33.76
CA ARG A 474 -40.78 47.41 -34.91
C ARG A 474 -41.80 47.29 -36.06
N GLN A 475 -42.37 46.11 -36.31
CA GLN A 475 -43.46 45.95 -37.28
C GLN A 475 -44.77 46.59 -36.79
N ALA A 476 -45.11 46.48 -35.51
CA ALA A 476 -46.28 47.11 -34.91
C ALA A 476 -46.21 48.65 -34.98
N THR A 477 -45.07 49.24 -34.61
CA THR A 477 -44.87 50.71 -34.72
C THR A 477 -44.84 51.22 -36.17
N ILE A 478 -44.36 50.41 -37.13
CA ILE A 478 -44.49 50.71 -38.57
C ILE A 478 -45.95 50.59 -39.05
N SER A 479 -46.75 49.70 -38.47
CA SER A 479 -48.19 49.58 -38.71
C SER A 479 -48.93 50.83 -38.20
N ASP A 480 -48.74 51.21 -36.94
CA ASP A 480 -49.40 52.38 -36.36
C ASP A 480 -48.97 53.69 -37.03
N GLY A 481 -47.70 53.80 -37.43
CA GLY A 481 -47.19 54.90 -38.25
C GLY A 481 -47.85 55.00 -39.63
N LYS A 482 -48.33 53.89 -40.22
CA LYS A 482 -49.14 53.92 -41.44
C LYS A 482 -50.58 54.35 -41.17
N TYR A 483 -51.21 53.88 -40.10
CA TYR A 483 -52.57 54.31 -39.74
C TYR A 483 -52.63 55.80 -39.37
N ALA A 484 -51.65 56.32 -38.62
CA ALA A 484 -51.52 57.75 -38.34
C ALA A 484 -51.38 58.58 -39.63
N ARG A 485 -50.59 58.09 -40.60
CA ARG A 485 -50.39 58.77 -41.89
C ARG A 485 -51.62 58.71 -42.81
N ALA A 486 -52.44 57.67 -42.72
CA ALA A 486 -53.73 57.59 -43.39
C ALA A 486 -54.72 58.62 -42.84
N ASN A 487 -54.88 58.69 -41.51
CA ASN A 487 -55.77 59.65 -40.86
C ASN A 487 -55.35 61.12 -41.11
N LEU A 488 -54.04 61.40 -41.18
CA LEU A 488 -53.53 62.74 -41.51
C LEU A 488 -53.90 63.17 -42.94
N LEU A 489 -53.81 62.25 -43.92
CA LEU A 489 -54.23 62.51 -45.30
C LEU A 489 -55.74 62.76 -45.40
N GLN A 490 -56.55 62.02 -44.63
CA GLN A 490 -58.01 62.15 -44.64
C GLN A 490 -58.50 63.50 -44.11
N ASN A 491 -57.81 64.07 -43.10
CA ASN A 491 -58.07 65.43 -42.63
C ASN A 491 -57.59 66.52 -43.61
N LEU A 492 -56.53 66.28 -44.40
CA LEU A 492 -56.05 67.24 -45.40
C LEU A 492 -56.97 67.37 -46.63
N THR A 493 -57.85 66.40 -46.88
CA THR A 493 -58.92 66.50 -47.90
C THR A 493 -60.19 67.22 -47.44
N GLY A 494 -60.19 67.76 -46.21
CA GLY A 494 -61.39 68.24 -45.49
C GLY A 494 -61.94 69.64 -45.84
N SER A 495 -61.94 70.10 -47.09
CA SER A 495 -62.71 71.29 -47.52
C SER A 495 -62.90 71.48 -49.04
N GLY A 496 -64.13 71.26 -49.52
CA GLY A 496 -64.79 72.00 -50.60
C GLY A 496 -64.18 72.11 -52.00
N VAL A 497 -64.76 71.40 -52.97
CA VAL A 497 -65.79 71.96 -53.90
C VAL A 497 -66.50 70.80 -54.63
N ASN A 498 -67.81 70.96 -54.91
CA ASN A 498 -68.64 69.93 -55.54
C ASN A 498 -68.52 69.93 -57.07
N ILE A 499 -68.29 68.75 -57.70
CA ILE A 499 -68.82 68.44 -59.03
C ILE A 499 -69.43 67.02 -59.05
N VAL A 500 -70.76 67.02 -59.24
CA VAL A 500 -71.66 66.00 -59.82
C VAL A 500 -71.14 64.56 -60.03
N ALA A 501 -71.66 63.67 -59.16
CA ALA A 501 -72.24 62.33 -59.42
C ALA A 501 -71.64 61.38 -60.48
N GLY A 502 -71.26 60.19 -60.02
CA GLY A 502 -70.97 59.00 -60.84
C GLY A 502 -70.97 57.71 -60.01
N ASN A 503 -72.16 57.24 -59.59
CA ASN A 503 -72.28 55.96 -58.87
C ASN A 503 -71.95 54.77 -59.80
N GLN A 504 -71.17 53.81 -59.29
CA GLN A 504 -71.56 52.39 -59.19
C GLN A 504 -70.61 51.65 -58.23
N VAL A 505 -71.15 50.71 -57.46
CA VAL A 505 -70.41 49.83 -56.55
C VAL A 505 -70.26 48.47 -57.23
N TYR A 506 -69.04 47.92 -57.33
CA TYR A 506 -68.85 46.48 -57.50
C TYR A 506 -67.45 46.00 -57.08
N SER A 507 -67.39 44.74 -56.65
CA SER A 507 -66.17 43.95 -56.40
C SER A 507 -66.54 42.46 -56.43
N PRO A 508 -65.59 41.51 -56.47
CA PRO A 508 -64.24 41.53 -57.05
C PRO A 508 -64.18 40.57 -58.27
N CYS A 509 -63.00 40.17 -58.75
CA CYS A 509 -62.64 38.75 -58.99
C CYS A 509 -61.24 38.56 -59.61
N GLU A 510 -60.77 37.31 -59.58
CA GLU A 510 -59.54 36.81 -60.22
C GLU A 510 -59.66 36.72 -61.75
N LEU A 511 -58.53 36.55 -62.45
CA LEU A 511 -58.52 35.97 -63.79
C LEU A 511 -57.35 34.98 -63.97
N LYS A 512 -57.68 33.70 -64.14
CA LYS A 512 -56.80 32.70 -64.78
C LYS A 512 -57.07 32.71 -66.28
N LEU A 513 -56.05 32.44 -67.11
CA LEU A 513 -56.21 32.12 -68.53
C LEU A 513 -55.03 31.24 -69.02
N LEU A 514 -55.34 30.27 -69.88
CA LEU A 514 -54.52 29.11 -70.26
C LEU A 514 -55.01 28.57 -71.63
N ASP A 515 -54.21 27.96 -72.52
CA ASP A 515 -52.74 27.91 -72.61
C ASP A 515 -52.25 28.72 -73.85
N ASP A 516 -51.79 28.23 -75.02
CA ASP A 516 -51.40 26.89 -75.52
C ASP A 516 -50.51 27.01 -76.79
N MET A 517 -49.79 25.93 -77.14
CA MET A 517 -49.24 25.61 -78.49
C MET A 517 -48.08 26.48 -79.06
N PRO A 518 -47.26 25.97 -80.03
CA PRO A 518 -45.83 25.90 -79.76
C PRO A 518 -44.88 26.30 -80.91
N GLY A 519 -43.57 26.31 -80.63
CA GLY A 519 -42.55 25.91 -81.61
C GLY A 519 -41.30 26.79 -81.73
N SER A 520 -40.16 26.11 -81.97
CA SER A 520 -38.89 26.52 -82.60
C SER A 520 -38.49 28.02 -82.65
N GLY A 521 -37.29 28.44 -82.25
CA GLY A 521 -36.12 27.68 -81.79
C GLY A 521 -34.79 28.33 -82.21
N LYS A 522 -33.67 27.91 -81.59
CA LYS A 522 -32.29 28.16 -82.06
C LYS A 522 -31.33 27.15 -81.38
N LYS A 523 -30.59 26.38 -82.18
CA LYS A 523 -29.53 25.45 -81.75
C LYS A 523 -28.43 25.40 -82.82
N HIS A 524 -27.17 25.45 -82.39
CA HIS A 524 -26.01 25.21 -83.27
C HIS A 524 -25.40 23.82 -82.98
N VAL A 525 -25.74 22.84 -83.83
CA VAL A 525 -24.82 22.23 -84.81
C VAL A 525 -23.31 22.44 -84.61
N ILE A 526 -22.41 21.44 -84.74
CA ILE A 526 -22.35 20.02 -84.28
C ILE A 526 -20.84 19.70 -84.13
N ILE A 527 -20.42 18.82 -83.21
CA ILE A 527 -19.48 17.69 -83.45
C ILE A 527 -19.50 16.75 -82.23
N ARG A 528 -18.96 15.53 -82.33
CA ARG A 528 -18.93 14.50 -81.28
C ARG A 528 -17.76 13.52 -81.49
N ASP A 529 -16.98 13.26 -80.44
CA ASP A 529 -16.12 12.09 -80.20
C ASP A 529 -15.45 12.26 -78.82
N ASN A 530 -14.86 11.26 -78.16
CA ASN A 530 -15.32 9.90 -77.84
C ASN A 530 -14.47 9.39 -76.66
N THR A 531 -15.01 8.50 -75.80
CA THR A 531 -14.40 8.00 -74.54
C THR A 531 -14.03 9.09 -73.51
N GLY A 532 -14.11 8.90 -72.20
CA GLY A 532 -14.65 7.78 -71.42
C GLY A 532 -13.68 7.36 -70.32
N ASP A 533 -13.94 7.77 -69.07
CA ASP A 533 -13.64 6.97 -67.86
C ASP A 533 -14.24 7.55 -66.56
N GLU A 534 -14.44 6.62 -65.63
CA GLU A 534 -14.60 6.66 -64.15
C GLU A 534 -15.45 7.70 -63.35
N ALA A 535 -16.33 7.11 -62.52
CA ALA A 535 -16.63 7.39 -61.11
C ALA A 535 -17.03 8.80 -60.59
N TYR A 536 -18.22 8.89 -59.98
CA TYR A 536 -18.32 8.95 -58.50
C TYR A 536 -19.71 8.52 -57.98
N GLN A 537 -19.91 8.54 -56.65
CA GLN A 537 -20.95 7.82 -55.89
C GLN A 537 -22.36 8.45 -55.82
N GLU A 538 -23.26 7.67 -55.22
CA GLU A 538 -24.55 8.01 -54.57
C GLU A 538 -25.79 8.37 -55.42
N ARG A 539 -26.85 7.56 -55.26
CA ARG A 539 -28.10 8.06 -54.64
C ARG A 539 -29.01 6.99 -54.02
N ARG A 540 -29.80 7.48 -53.05
CA ARG A 540 -30.98 6.88 -52.37
C ARG A 540 -32.07 6.44 -53.39
N GLN A 541 -33.15 5.69 -53.05
CA GLN A 541 -34.01 5.90 -51.87
C GLN A 541 -35.09 4.80 -51.63
N SER A 542 -35.37 4.53 -50.35
CA SER A 542 -36.66 4.08 -49.73
C SER A 542 -37.50 2.89 -50.27
N ALA A 543 -37.87 1.99 -49.34
CA ALA A 543 -39.24 1.44 -49.20
C ALA A 543 -39.50 0.93 -47.75
N TYR A 544 -40.77 0.68 -47.40
CA TYR A 544 -41.25 0.14 -46.12
C TYR A 544 -41.44 -1.39 -46.17
N ALA A 545 -41.33 -2.08 -45.02
CA ALA A 545 -42.18 -3.22 -44.61
C ALA A 545 -41.98 -3.59 -43.12
N LEU A 546 -42.90 -4.38 -42.53
CA LEU A 546 -42.77 -5.07 -41.23
C LEU A 546 -42.81 -6.58 -41.44
N GLU A 547 -42.12 -7.33 -40.56
CA GLU A 547 -42.29 -8.75 -40.16
C GLU A 547 -41.18 -9.00 -39.09
N LEU A 548 -41.32 -9.58 -37.88
CA LEU A 548 -42.07 -10.76 -37.37
C LEU A 548 -41.80 -12.00 -38.23
N GLU A 549 -41.29 -13.14 -37.75
CA GLU A 549 -41.11 -13.72 -36.39
C GLU A 549 -40.00 -14.82 -36.50
N PRO A 550 -39.80 -15.84 -35.63
CA PRO A 550 -40.39 -16.15 -34.31
C PRO A 550 -39.34 -16.37 -33.18
N ALA A 551 -39.83 -16.76 -32.00
CA ALA A 551 -39.07 -17.39 -30.92
C ALA A 551 -39.57 -18.85 -30.69
N LEU A 552 -39.40 -19.39 -29.47
CA LEU A 552 -40.01 -20.63 -28.93
C LEU A 552 -39.31 -21.97 -29.32
N SER A 553 -39.28 -23.01 -28.47
CA SER A 553 -39.48 -23.08 -26.99
C SER A 553 -39.09 -24.46 -26.41
N ASP A 554 -38.73 -24.47 -25.13
CA ASP A 554 -38.83 -25.51 -24.09
C ASP A 554 -39.25 -26.96 -24.44
N SER A 555 -38.44 -27.93 -23.98
CA SER A 555 -38.80 -29.00 -23.00
C SER A 555 -37.78 -30.14 -23.04
N GLY A 556 -37.47 -30.90 -21.97
CA GLY A 556 -37.87 -30.75 -20.57
C GLY A 556 -38.13 -32.11 -19.89
N SER A 557 -37.37 -32.47 -18.85
CA SER A 557 -37.65 -33.66 -18.02
C SER A 557 -36.88 -33.67 -16.70
N SER A 558 -37.55 -33.99 -15.61
CA SER A 558 -36.95 -34.31 -14.30
C SER A 558 -36.77 -35.82 -14.11
N SER A 559 -35.66 -36.25 -13.52
CA SER A 559 -35.57 -37.51 -12.79
C SER A 559 -34.58 -37.41 -11.63
N SER A 560 -34.81 -38.21 -10.59
CA SER A 560 -33.90 -38.44 -9.47
C SER A 560 -32.66 -39.24 -9.90
N ASP A 561 -31.65 -39.33 -9.03
CA ASP A 561 -31.41 -40.57 -8.28
C ASP A 561 -30.48 -40.36 -7.08
N GLU A 562 -30.57 -41.28 -6.10
CA GLU A 562 -29.66 -41.43 -4.96
C GLU A 562 -28.61 -42.51 -5.28
N GLY A 563 -27.48 -42.57 -4.57
CA GLY A 563 -26.66 -43.80 -4.53
C GLY A 563 -25.14 -43.66 -4.49
N ASN A 564 -24.61 -43.58 -3.27
CA ASN A 564 -23.58 -44.42 -2.64
C ASN A 564 -22.48 -45.17 -3.45
N GLU A 565 -21.37 -45.48 -2.73
CA GLU A 565 -20.32 -46.48 -3.06
C GLU A 565 -19.52 -46.23 -4.36
N SER A 566 -18.29 -45.71 -4.30
CA SER A 566 -17.04 -46.39 -3.93
C SER A 566 -16.65 -47.57 -4.82
N ASP A 567 -15.51 -47.45 -5.53
CA ASP A 567 -14.42 -48.39 -5.26
C ASP A 567 -13.02 -47.85 -5.66
N THR A 568 -12.04 -48.47 -5.03
CA THR A 568 -10.59 -48.48 -5.24
C THR A 568 -10.21 -48.95 -6.65
N VAL A 569 -9.08 -48.47 -7.20
CA VAL A 569 -8.01 -49.35 -7.72
C VAL A 569 -6.73 -48.56 -8.00
N THR A 570 -5.61 -49.09 -7.51
CA THR A 570 -4.24 -48.63 -7.79
C THR A 570 -3.73 -49.24 -9.10
N LEU A 571 -2.95 -48.49 -9.89
CA LEU A 571 -2.01 -49.10 -10.83
C LEU A 571 -0.78 -48.21 -11.07
N SER A 572 0.38 -48.85 -11.26
CA SER A 572 1.70 -48.22 -11.16
C SER A 572 2.61 -48.55 -12.34
N ARG A 573 3.41 -47.56 -12.77
CA ARG A 573 4.64 -47.64 -13.57
C ARG A 573 5.22 -46.21 -13.67
N ASN A 574 6.48 -45.89 -13.38
CA ASN A 574 7.75 -46.63 -13.24
C ASN A 574 8.41 -47.05 -14.57
N SER A 575 9.23 -46.16 -15.13
CA SER A 575 10.36 -46.47 -16.03
C SER A 575 11.36 -45.30 -16.10
N ASN A 576 12.64 -45.58 -15.85
CA ASN A 576 13.77 -44.63 -15.92
C ASN A 576 14.33 -44.49 -17.36
N THR A 577 15.46 -43.78 -17.48
CA THR A 577 16.48 -43.81 -18.57
C THR A 577 16.18 -42.98 -19.85
N SER A 578 17.18 -42.44 -20.56
CA SER A 578 18.53 -41.96 -20.16
C SER A 578 19.18 -41.15 -21.29
N SER A 579 20.11 -40.26 -20.91
CA SER A 579 21.14 -39.60 -21.73
C SER A 579 21.56 -40.22 -23.07
N SER A 580 21.74 -39.38 -24.10
CA SER A 580 23.00 -39.33 -24.89
C SER A 580 23.10 -38.00 -25.68
N CYS A 581 24.32 -37.62 -26.05
CA CYS A 581 24.65 -36.36 -26.73
C CYS A 581 24.88 -36.58 -28.24
N ILE A 582 24.80 -35.50 -29.03
CA ILE A 582 25.40 -35.41 -30.38
C ILE A 582 26.12 -34.05 -30.48
N GLU A 583 27.37 -34.08 -30.92
CA GLU A 583 28.13 -32.92 -31.40
C GLU A 583 28.04 -32.83 -32.93
N VAL A 584 27.98 -31.63 -33.50
CA VAL A 584 28.32 -31.33 -34.90
C VAL A 584 29.04 -29.98 -34.93
N GLU A 585 30.04 -29.84 -35.80
CA GLU A 585 30.99 -28.72 -35.81
C GLU A 585 30.54 -27.51 -36.65
N ALA A 586 31.04 -26.34 -36.22
CA ALA A 586 31.43 -25.13 -36.96
C ALA A 586 30.85 -24.79 -38.36
N GLY A 587 30.46 -23.51 -38.49
CA GLY A 587 30.41 -22.75 -39.74
C GLY A 587 30.30 -21.25 -39.42
N ASP A 588 31.20 -20.43 -39.99
CA ASP A 588 31.24 -18.98 -39.78
C ASP A 588 30.21 -18.23 -40.65
N ASP A 589 29.68 -17.11 -40.15
CA ASP A 589 29.71 -15.77 -40.77
C ASP A 589 28.91 -14.74 -39.91
N ASP A 590 29.12 -13.44 -40.19
CA ASP A 590 28.92 -12.27 -39.29
C ASP A 590 27.48 -11.78 -38.95
N ASP A 591 27.46 -10.80 -38.05
CA ASP A 591 26.52 -9.67 -37.84
C ASP A 591 25.38 -9.71 -36.78
N ASP A 592 25.17 -8.50 -36.22
CA ASP A 592 24.11 -7.97 -35.34
C ASP A 592 23.84 -8.60 -33.95
N VAL A 593 24.40 -7.96 -32.91
CA VAL A 593 24.03 -8.09 -31.49
C VAL A 593 23.43 -6.77 -30.99
N ASP A 594 22.13 -6.78 -30.66
CA ASP A 594 21.42 -5.67 -30.00
C ASP A 594 21.20 -6.01 -28.51
N ASP A 595 22.14 -5.63 -27.64
CA ASP A 595 22.09 -5.86 -26.20
C ASP A 595 21.42 -4.67 -25.47
N ILE A 596 20.20 -4.85 -24.96
CA ILE A 596 19.41 -3.76 -24.36
C ILE A 596 19.86 -3.52 -22.91
N CYS A 597 20.93 -2.75 -22.73
CA CYS A 597 21.35 -2.24 -21.43
C CYS A 597 20.39 -1.14 -20.92
N ILE A 598 19.78 -1.35 -19.76
CA ILE A 598 19.00 -0.32 -19.05
C ILE A 598 20.00 0.62 -18.33
N GLY A 599 20.02 1.88 -18.75
CA GLY A 599 21.01 2.87 -18.28
C GLY A 599 20.72 3.45 -16.90
N CYS A 600 21.80 3.64 -16.12
CA CYS A 600 21.81 4.55 -14.98
C CYS A 600 21.97 6.00 -15.47
N TYR A 601 21.21 6.95 -14.90
CA TYR A 601 21.46 8.37 -15.09
C TYR A 601 22.44 8.88 -14.03
N ASP A 602 23.48 9.58 -14.46
CA ASP A 602 24.43 10.29 -13.61
C ASP A 602 24.80 11.62 -14.30
N ASP A 603 24.10 12.70 -13.96
CA ASP A 603 24.25 14.01 -14.61
C ASP A 603 25.41 14.82 -14.00
N ASN A 604 26.53 14.93 -14.70
CA ASN A 604 27.56 15.96 -14.47
C ASN A 604 28.40 16.20 -15.74
N ASP A 605 27.96 17.12 -16.60
CA ASP A 605 28.75 17.60 -17.74
C ASP A 605 29.99 18.41 -17.29
N LEU A 606 31.09 18.24 -18.04
CA LEU A 606 32.32 19.02 -17.90
C LEU A 606 32.78 19.56 -19.27
N ASP A 607 32.90 20.89 -19.37
CA ASP A 607 33.80 21.57 -20.32
C ASP A 607 34.61 22.62 -19.52
N VAL A 608 35.92 22.45 -19.30
CA VAL A 608 37.04 22.63 -20.27
C VAL A 608 37.33 24.12 -20.56
N GLU A 609 38.29 24.73 -19.85
CA GLU A 609 39.69 24.87 -20.34
C GLU A 609 40.65 25.59 -19.33
N GLN A 610 41.80 24.96 -19.06
CA GLN A 610 43.16 25.54 -19.06
C GLN A 610 43.44 26.96 -18.50
N CYS A 611 44.06 27.06 -17.30
CA CYS A 611 45.21 27.96 -17.05
C CYS A 611 45.98 27.71 -15.74
N THR A 612 47.16 28.34 -15.61
CA THR A 612 48.23 28.02 -14.65
C THR A 612 48.27 28.83 -13.34
N ALA A 613 48.87 28.19 -12.31
CA ALA A 613 49.78 28.78 -11.30
C ALA A 613 49.28 29.32 -9.94
N ALA A 614 49.97 28.83 -8.89
CA ALA A 614 50.53 29.53 -7.73
C ALA A 614 49.63 30.31 -6.72
N ALA A 615 49.49 29.71 -5.53
CA ALA A 615 49.73 30.27 -4.19
C ALA A 615 49.48 31.78 -3.88
N GLY A 616 48.61 32.04 -2.89
CA GLY A 616 48.59 33.30 -2.13
C GLY A 616 47.31 33.52 -1.32
N GLY A 617 47.39 33.61 0.01
CA GLY A 617 46.24 33.94 0.88
C GLY A 617 46.07 35.44 1.10
N GLY A 618 44.88 35.91 1.53
CA GLY A 618 44.69 37.35 1.78
C GLY A 618 43.29 37.90 2.07
N SER A 619 42.64 37.47 3.15
CA SER A 619 41.77 38.29 4.03
C SER A 619 40.75 39.35 3.51
N LYS A 620 39.51 39.19 4.00
CA LYS A 620 38.62 40.21 4.63
C LYS A 620 37.65 41.10 3.81
N GLN A 621 36.57 41.46 4.54
CA GLN A 621 35.48 42.43 4.34
C GLN A 621 34.42 42.07 3.27
N GLN A 622 33.10 41.92 3.53
CA GLN A 622 32.12 42.24 4.61
C GLN A 622 31.20 43.44 4.30
N LEU A 623 29.91 43.15 4.05
CA LEU A 623 28.67 43.92 4.34
C LEU A 623 27.49 43.24 3.60
N GLY A 624 26.28 43.02 4.15
CA GLY A 624 25.77 43.16 5.52
C GLY A 624 24.23 43.29 5.55
N VAL A 625 23.62 43.26 6.76
CA VAL A 625 22.21 43.67 7.06
C VAL A 625 21.11 42.67 6.60
N SER A 626 20.13 42.21 7.41
CA SER A 626 19.82 42.41 8.84
C SER A 626 19.07 41.21 9.47
N LEU A 627 19.27 40.98 10.76
CA LEU A 627 18.34 40.30 11.68
C LEU A 627 18.39 41.03 13.04
N ALA A 628 17.25 41.12 13.75
CA ALA A 628 17.13 41.87 15.00
C ALA A 628 16.05 41.28 15.93
N SER A 629 16.04 41.45 17.27
CA SER A 629 17.11 41.29 18.29
C SER A 629 16.65 41.84 19.65
N SER A 630 16.59 41.01 20.70
CA SER A 630 16.67 41.43 22.13
C SER A 630 16.61 40.20 23.05
N GLY A 631 17.40 40.07 24.13
CA GLY A 631 18.60 40.83 24.51
C GLY A 631 19.24 40.34 25.83
N PHE A 632 20.58 40.38 25.90
CA PHE A 632 21.48 40.74 27.03
C PHE A 632 21.01 40.57 28.51
N ALA A 633 21.80 40.08 29.48
CA ALA A 633 23.19 39.55 29.56
C ALA A 633 23.40 38.86 30.96
N SER A 634 24.57 38.61 31.58
CA SER A 634 26.01 38.89 31.32
C SER A 634 26.96 38.04 32.20
N ALA A 635 28.21 37.85 31.75
CA ALA A 635 29.44 37.63 32.54
C ALA A 635 29.74 36.25 33.19
N SER A 636 31.04 35.97 33.31
CA SER A 636 31.71 34.83 33.98
C SER A 636 33.01 35.36 34.62
N PRO A 637 33.76 34.63 35.48
CA PRO A 637 34.68 33.58 34.98
C PRO A 637 35.05 32.42 35.96
N SER A 638 35.71 31.38 35.42
CA SER A 638 36.80 30.52 36.01
C SER A 638 36.69 29.97 37.46
N ALA A 639 37.03 28.72 37.79
CA ALA A 639 38.31 28.07 37.47
C ALA A 639 38.40 26.56 37.86
N ASN A 640 39.15 25.80 37.06
CA ASN A 640 40.06 24.66 37.34
C ASN A 640 39.87 23.63 38.49
N SER A 641 40.40 22.44 38.16
CA SER A 641 40.93 21.36 39.03
C SER A 641 39.95 20.54 39.89
N SER A 642 40.04 19.21 40.10
CA SER A 642 40.70 18.02 39.47
C SER A 642 41.26 17.11 40.57
N SER A 643 41.06 15.78 40.45
CA SER A 643 41.69 14.72 41.27
C SER A 643 41.28 14.68 42.77
N SER A 644 41.43 13.59 43.53
CA SER A 644 41.41 12.13 43.25
C SER A 644 41.49 11.36 44.60
N HIS A 645 41.10 10.07 44.63
CA HIS A 645 41.39 9.10 45.71
C HIS A 645 40.73 9.40 47.10
N VAL A 646 40.54 8.46 48.05
CA VAL A 646 40.58 6.98 48.05
C VAL A 646 39.67 6.42 49.19
N ASN A 647 39.28 5.15 49.06
CA ASN A 647 38.69 4.20 50.03
C ASN A 647 38.62 4.59 51.53
N ALA A 648 37.51 4.23 52.19
CA ALA A 648 37.53 3.21 53.27
C ALA A 648 36.12 2.73 53.69
N MET A 649 36.06 1.48 54.19
CA MET A 649 34.97 0.88 54.99
C MET A 649 34.79 1.66 56.33
N SER A 650 33.71 1.55 57.13
CA SER A 650 32.94 0.35 57.50
C SER A 650 31.65 0.64 58.30
N ASP A 651 30.75 -0.35 58.35
CA ASP A 651 29.90 -0.77 59.48
C ASP A 651 28.83 0.15 60.14
N ARG A 652 27.60 -0.42 60.17
CA ARG A 652 26.66 -0.58 61.31
C ARG A 652 25.59 0.45 61.69
N GLU A 653 24.35 -0.01 61.45
CA GLU A 653 23.22 -0.16 62.40
C GLU A 653 22.47 1.05 63.02
N LYS A 654 21.13 1.00 62.89
CA LYS A 654 20.06 1.61 63.73
C LYS A 654 19.97 3.16 63.71
N GLY A 655 18.79 3.78 63.63
CA GLY A 655 17.42 3.27 63.50
C GLY A 655 16.37 4.18 64.17
N SER A 656 15.20 4.32 63.53
CA SER A 656 13.95 4.97 64.01
C SER A 656 13.83 6.52 64.00
N ASN A 657 12.64 6.96 63.54
CA ASN A 657 11.92 8.21 63.81
C ASN A 657 12.55 9.56 63.36
N SER A 658 11.80 10.60 62.96
CA SER A 658 10.33 10.80 62.90
C SER A 658 9.89 11.63 61.67
N SER A 659 8.56 11.73 61.45
CA SER A 659 7.92 12.40 60.31
C SER A 659 7.82 13.94 60.43
N SER A 660 7.77 14.65 59.29
CA SER A 660 7.08 15.95 59.18
C SER A 660 6.73 16.42 57.74
N TRP A 661 5.46 16.25 57.37
CA TRP A 661 4.59 17.19 56.59
C TRP A 661 4.95 17.72 55.18
N MET A 662 4.07 17.43 54.22
CA MET A 662 3.67 18.33 53.10
C MET A 662 2.43 19.18 53.52
N PRO A 663 2.15 20.31 52.84
CA PRO A 663 0.94 20.43 51.99
C PRO A 663 1.20 21.30 50.72
N TYR A 664 0.32 21.50 49.71
CA TYR A 664 -1.16 21.59 49.63
C TYR A 664 -1.74 21.14 48.26
N ALA A 665 -3.07 21.02 48.13
CA ALA A 665 -3.81 20.69 46.89
C ALA A 665 -5.25 21.29 46.88
N HIS A 666 -6.07 20.94 45.85
CA HIS A 666 -7.54 21.11 45.73
C HIS A 666 -8.07 22.52 45.34
N PRO A 667 -9.31 22.70 44.77
CA PRO A 667 -10.59 21.94 44.94
C PRO A 667 -11.16 21.23 43.67
N GLU A 668 -11.72 20.00 43.79
CA GLU A 668 -13.15 19.58 44.02
C GLU A 668 -14.03 19.58 42.73
N ARG A 669 -15.10 18.75 42.53
CA ARG A 669 -16.20 18.28 43.42
C ARG A 669 -16.87 16.93 43.04
N PHE A 670 -17.30 16.18 44.08
CA PHE A 670 -18.45 15.24 44.25
C PHE A 670 -18.96 14.37 43.06
N GLY A 671 -19.39 13.11 43.22
CA GLY A 671 -19.62 12.21 44.38
C GLY A 671 -20.72 11.17 44.02
N GLY A 672 -20.97 10.04 44.69
CA GLY A 672 -20.38 9.35 45.86
C GLY A 672 -21.28 8.16 46.28
N THR A 673 -20.92 7.41 47.34
CA THR A 673 -21.74 6.36 48.05
C THR A 673 -22.17 5.08 47.28
N ASP A 674 -22.22 3.87 47.86
CA ASP A 674 -21.64 3.36 49.13
C ASP A 674 -21.47 1.81 49.14
N ARG A 675 -20.46 1.33 49.89
CA ARG A 675 -20.34 0.06 50.67
C ARG A 675 -20.72 -1.36 50.16
N GLN A 676 -19.83 -2.29 50.58
CA GLN A 676 -20.07 -3.69 51.02
C GLN A 676 -20.31 -4.77 49.93
N ARG A 677 -19.88 -6.04 50.10
CA ARG A 677 -18.91 -6.68 51.03
C ARG A 677 -18.45 -8.04 50.44
N ALA A 678 -17.23 -8.44 50.76
CA ALA A 678 -16.55 -9.65 50.28
C ALA A 678 -17.36 -10.97 50.22
N GLU A 679 -17.06 -11.77 49.20
CA GLU A 679 -16.92 -13.23 49.35
C GLU A 679 -15.76 -13.75 48.47
N GLN A 680 -14.99 -14.73 48.97
CA GLN A 680 -14.03 -15.50 48.20
C GLN A 680 -14.60 -16.91 47.97
N ARG A 681 -14.57 -17.41 46.73
CA ARG A 681 -14.64 -18.85 46.47
C ARG A 681 -14.07 -19.20 45.08
N PRO A 682 -13.16 -20.19 44.95
CA PRO A 682 -12.74 -20.75 43.67
C PRO A 682 -13.63 -21.92 43.25
N LEU A 683 -13.54 -22.33 41.97
CA LEU A 683 -13.82 -23.62 41.30
C LEU A 683 -13.85 -23.32 39.79
N GLU A 684 -12.92 -23.84 38.98
CA GLU A 684 -12.93 -25.15 38.27
C GLU A 684 -13.74 -25.19 36.95
N HIS A 685 -13.02 -25.53 35.88
CA HIS A 685 -13.42 -26.18 34.61
C HIS A 685 -14.73 -25.80 33.88
N VAL A 686 -14.57 -25.36 32.63
CA VAL A 686 -14.70 -26.29 31.48
C VAL A 686 -13.37 -26.29 30.75
#